data_AF-A0A3M8AK73-F1
#
_entry.id   AF-A0A3M8AK73-F1
#
_cell.length_a   1.000
_cell.length_b   1.000
_cell.length_c   1.000
_cell.angle_alpha   90.00
_cell.angle_beta   90.00
_cell.angle_gamma   90.00
#
_symmetry.space_group_name_H-M   'P 1'
#
loop_
_entity.id
_entity.type
_entity.pdbx_description
1 polymer ?
#
loop_
_entity_poly.entity_id
_entity_poly.type
_entity_poly.pdbx_seq_one_letter_code
_entity_poly.pdbx_strand_id
1 'polypeptide(L)'
;MAASRSSSASSAAWSNRSTAASAERSCSIASQLSVMAPFLRAPPTSESSRNTRSAGETLPLLTACGGRVRPAGRRAGHPADSGPLGTALMPPPPPGRTLTPFTRATSDASATTRRHRHHRHHPTPARPRTATADAHARRPAAKDGAPMRPLRLMTFNVQLLPVIAGVSEGTVSVPAGIAGLLPGLAVDSIARAEAVADDLLAIAPTERPDVLALNEVFSEDARSVLMNRLKPEWPNVIESVHGGDLEEDAGLMVFSQLPFLPLPGGGDRRERFYSDDAGADSWASKAAVLVQVGLPAERTTLVFTHLQASYDTEEQYRDVRKNQLAEIRELVAEVLGASPGSWQNVIVAGDLNIRGDLDATSNEWFDVFDNPSDKFGELFADSWIEMRPPGVSEDLDPGLTNRNRETQAEQRLDYICRLKTMDGTDLVAHHMRVGHRDPSDHYALEALIQVRDDHCQPCSAVDIDAAGPIAGTSGAGQPQTSLAYLVQPDIAAEGGRSWAWVRRPGTYTFHHSPSLVVEVFAADDISRPLTRLDSLSKSAVPPAVQVVYDEFGRQIDDEGSTFVNREPMLVSMRTKSGAPGSGVLLVLEHLGDSKATAIALPPHQDVLVPFPPNQRLGDDDTAWFRLRTVKTLMGTPRQESVTVEQPAGSGKIEAQDAAGSGLGSDSGPNTLTHDFTASAEDEIFIVVQRDSDADTGQVIRWSTPVSYLRLDKGFTVHVANESGLDWPGEDEPEFEMWMDGEKLLTTSWDDADTGEDWPGMADKVFFEAVQRGWTSKSIAFTGALDFTIEDPDDLGAAHGVTSWTIAGLSPNEPPERKRTVAVTVFDTISNGLYTVNCTLSRDP
;
A
#
# COMPACT_ATOMS: atom_id res chain seq x y z
N MET A 1 18.00 16.27 -54.14
CA MET A 1 19.48 16.16 -54.16
C MET A 1 19.83 15.02 -53.20
N ALA A 2 19.84 13.76 -53.63
CA ALA A 2 21.00 13.00 -54.17
C ALA A 2 22.16 12.96 -53.15
N ALA A 3 22.73 11.85 -52.67
CA ALA A 3 22.71 10.40 -52.96
C ALA A 3 23.19 9.67 -51.67
N SER A 4 22.65 8.55 -51.18
CA SER A 4 22.76 7.12 -51.59
C SER A 4 24.17 6.48 -51.64
N ARG A 5 24.25 5.29 -51.00
CA ARG A 5 25.17 4.12 -51.12
C ARG A 5 25.88 3.80 -49.79
N SER A 6 25.82 2.62 -49.13
CA SER A 6 25.49 1.20 -49.37
C SER A 6 26.73 0.30 -49.14
N SER A 7 26.56 -0.71 -48.27
CA SER A 7 27.24 -2.03 -48.21
C SER A 7 28.77 -2.04 -47.92
N SER A 8 29.39 -3.01 -47.26
CA SER A 8 29.13 -4.45 -47.11
C SER A 8 29.98 -5.06 -45.97
N ALA A 9 29.52 -6.19 -45.44
CA ALA A 9 30.20 -7.07 -44.50
C ALA A 9 31.43 -7.81 -45.09
N SER A 10 32.36 -8.25 -44.21
CA SER A 10 32.92 -9.61 -44.24
C SER A 10 33.88 -9.88 -43.06
N SER A 11 33.66 -11.04 -42.46
CA SER A 11 34.44 -11.82 -41.50
C SER A 11 35.92 -12.07 -41.83
N ALA A 12 36.78 -12.24 -40.81
CA ALA A 12 37.78 -13.31 -40.75
C ALA A 12 38.37 -13.45 -39.34
N ALA A 13 38.35 -14.68 -38.83
CA ALA A 13 39.00 -15.14 -37.62
C ALA A 13 40.53 -15.26 -37.80
N TRP A 14 41.29 -15.12 -36.72
CA TRP A 14 42.59 -15.78 -36.57
C TRP A 14 42.93 -16.05 -35.11
N SER A 15 43.45 -17.25 -34.87
CA SER A 15 43.69 -17.90 -33.59
C SER A 15 45.18 -17.97 -33.23
N ASN A 16 45.43 -17.92 -31.91
CA ASN A 16 46.33 -18.79 -31.15
C ASN A 16 47.87 -18.57 -31.08
N ARG A 17 48.35 -18.83 -29.82
CA ARG A 17 49.70 -19.16 -29.30
C ARG A 17 50.63 -17.98 -28.93
N SER A 18 51.43 -17.99 -27.86
CA SER A 18 51.64 -18.89 -26.70
C SER A 18 52.78 -18.32 -25.82
N THR A 19 52.72 -18.54 -24.50
CA THR A 19 53.82 -18.88 -23.53
C THR A 19 55.00 -17.94 -23.24
N ALA A 20 55.22 -17.64 -21.94
CA ALA A 20 56.44 -17.81 -21.10
C ALA A 20 56.36 -16.83 -19.89
N ALA A 21 56.28 -17.21 -18.60
CA ALA A 21 57.11 -18.03 -17.70
C ALA A 21 58.20 -17.25 -16.90
N SER A 22 58.10 -17.40 -15.57
CA SER A 22 59.11 -17.30 -14.50
C SER A 22 59.59 -15.92 -13.98
N ALA A 23 59.51 -15.72 -12.65
CA ALA A 23 60.68 -15.85 -11.77
C ALA A 23 60.33 -15.72 -10.28
N GLU A 24 60.97 -16.59 -9.50
CA GLU A 24 60.94 -16.78 -8.05
C GLU A 24 61.53 -15.60 -7.25
N ARG A 25 61.18 -15.52 -5.94
CA ARG A 25 62.16 -15.35 -4.85
C ARG A 25 61.56 -15.69 -3.49
N SER A 26 62.01 -16.81 -2.93
CA SER A 26 61.90 -17.16 -1.52
C SER A 26 62.99 -16.47 -0.70
N CYS A 27 62.67 -16.06 0.54
CA CYS A 27 63.64 -16.03 1.63
C CYS A 27 62.98 -16.42 2.95
N SER A 28 63.46 -17.55 3.46
CA SER A 28 63.31 -18.11 4.80
C SER A 28 64.04 -17.24 5.84
N ILE A 29 63.56 -17.23 7.09
CA ILE A 29 64.35 -17.65 8.27
C ILE A 29 63.42 -17.80 9.48
N ALA A 30 63.59 -18.95 10.14
CA ALA A 30 62.93 -19.42 11.33
C ALA A 30 63.45 -18.73 12.62
N SER A 31 62.67 -18.88 13.70
CA SER A 31 63.04 -19.59 14.94
C SER A 31 62.85 -18.84 16.27
N GLN A 32 62.32 -19.61 17.24
CA GLN A 32 62.65 -19.65 18.69
C GLN A 32 61.60 -19.20 19.74
N LEU A 33 61.25 -20.21 20.55
CA LEU A 33 61.22 -20.27 22.03
C LEU A 33 60.05 -19.66 22.83
N SER A 34 59.16 -20.57 23.25
CA SER A 34 58.70 -20.89 24.61
C SER A 34 58.77 -19.89 25.78
N VAL A 35 57.75 -20.08 26.65
CA VAL A 35 57.67 -19.91 28.12
C VAL A 35 56.92 -18.66 28.60
N MET A 36 55.65 -18.83 29.01
CA MET A 36 55.21 -18.72 30.41
C MET A 36 53.70 -18.96 30.56
N ALA A 37 53.34 -20.00 31.33
CA ALA A 37 52.09 -20.08 32.10
C ALA A 37 52.39 -19.58 33.54
N PRO A 38 51.45 -19.57 34.53
CA PRO A 38 50.00 -19.77 34.49
C PRO A 38 49.22 -18.73 35.36
N PHE A 39 47.88 -18.76 35.34
CA PHE A 39 47.12 -18.73 36.61
C PHE A 39 45.79 -19.50 36.49
N LEU A 40 45.64 -20.42 37.43
CA LEU A 40 44.55 -21.36 37.62
C LEU A 40 43.29 -20.69 38.18
N ARG A 41 42.11 -21.14 37.74
CA ARG A 41 41.04 -21.55 38.66
C ARG A 41 40.17 -22.63 38.01
N ALA A 42 40.12 -23.76 38.70
CA ALA A 42 39.38 -24.97 38.34
C ALA A 42 37.87 -24.85 38.68
N PRO A 43 37.03 -25.69 38.07
CA PRO A 43 35.56 -25.67 38.19
C PRO A 43 35.07 -26.67 39.25
N PRO A 44 33.75 -26.76 39.51
CA PRO A 44 33.13 -28.01 39.94
C PRO A 44 32.48 -28.71 38.75
N THR A 45 33.00 -29.92 38.51
CA THR A 45 32.42 -30.99 37.70
C THR A 45 31.22 -31.63 38.41
N SER A 46 30.26 -32.12 37.62
CA SER A 46 29.88 -33.54 37.72
C SER A 46 29.04 -33.97 36.51
N GLU A 47 29.71 -34.69 35.61
CA GLU A 47 29.20 -35.69 34.68
C GLU A 47 28.19 -36.65 35.34
N SER A 48 27.08 -36.94 34.65
CA SER A 48 26.87 -38.10 33.76
C SER A 48 26.60 -39.42 34.48
N SER A 49 25.55 -40.13 34.04
CA SER A 49 25.73 -41.52 33.63
C SER A 49 24.50 -42.09 32.88
N ARG A 50 24.81 -42.65 31.71
CA ARG A 50 24.44 -44.00 31.23
C ARG A 50 23.04 -44.26 30.63
N ASN A 51 23.12 -44.48 29.32
CA ASN A 51 22.89 -45.75 28.61
C ASN A 51 21.46 -46.23 28.25
N THR A 52 21.36 -46.43 26.92
CA THR A 52 20.89 -47.62 26.19
C THR A 52 19.41 -47.83 25.87
N ARG A 53 19.18 -47.82 24.53
CA ARG A 53 18.47 -48.81 23.68
C ARG A 53 16.95 -48.98 23.75
N SER A 54 16.38 -48.78 22.56
CA SER A 54 15.47 -49.62 21.78
C SER A 54 13.98 -49.72 22.13
N ALA A 55 13.20 -49.27 21.13
CA ALA A 55 12.09 -49.94 20.43
C ALA A 55 10.80 -50.32 21.19
N GLY A 56 9.66 -49.99 20.56
CA GLY A 56 8.43 -50.79 20.66
C GLY A 56 7.15 -50.02 20.95
N GLU A 57 6.41 -49.72 19.88
CA GLU A 57 4.94 -49.71 19.72
C GLU A 57 4.03 -49.70 20.97
N THR A 58 3.07 -48.76 21.03
CA THR A 58 1.59 -48.95 20.86
C THR A 58 0.77 -47.80 21.49
N LEU A 59 -0.22 -47.32 20.72
CA LEU A 59 -1.38 -46.48 21.08
C LEU A 59 -2.27 -47.14 22.18
N PRO A 60 -3.27 -46.49 22.85
CA PRO A 60 -4.13 -45.39 22.33
C PRO A 60 -4.73 -44.33 23.31
N LEU A 61 -5.38 -43.31 22.71
CA LEU A 61 -6.63 -42.59 23.13
C LEU A 61 -6.68 -41.80 24.47
N LEU A 62 -6.79 -40.45 24.38
CA LEU A 62 -8.00 -39.67 24.76
C LEU A 62 -7.77 -38.13 24.70
N THR A 63 -8.62 -37.48 23.90
CA THR A 63 -9.24 -36.15 23.96
C THR A 63 -8.86 -35.19 25.10
N ALA A 64 -8.51 -33.93 24.75
CA ALA A 64 -9.07 -32.72 25.38
C ALA A 64 -8.66 -31.43 24.63
N CYS A 65 -9.66 -30.73 24.09
CA CYS A 65 -9.59 -29.30 23.75
C CYS A 65 -9.41 -28.45 25.02
N GLY A 66 -8.69 -27.35 24.91
CA GLY A 66 -8.51 -26.39 26.01
C GLY A 66 -8.27 -24.97 25.50
N GLY A 67 -9.33 -24.28 25.09
CA GLY A 67 -9.35 -22.81 25.07
C GLY A 67 -9.51 -22.27 26.49
N ARG A 68 -8.83 -21.17 26.81
CA ARG A 68 -9.11 -20.38 28.03
C ARG A 68 -9.10 -18.89 27.76
N VAL A 69 -10.28 -18.33 28.01
CA VAL A 69 -10.60 -16.91 28.22
C VAL A 69 -10.11 -16.47 29.62
N ARG A 70 -9.78 -15.18 29.69
CA ARG A 70 -9.32 -14.35 30.83
C ARG A 70 -10.03 -14.60 32.18
N PRO A 71 -9.35 -14.35 33.32
CA PRO A 71 -10.01 -14.24 34.61
C PRO A 71 -10.27 -12.78 35.00
N ALA A 72 -11.47 -12.51 35.51
CA ALA A 72 -11.76 -11.39 36.39
C ALA A 72 -12.39 -11.94 37.68
N GLY A 73 -11.92 -11.46 38.84
CA GLY A 73 -12.69 -11.60 40.08
C GLY A 73 -11.90 -11.47 41.38
N ARG A 74 -12.31 -10.50 42.22
CA ARG A 74 -12.68 -10.63 43.67
C ARG A 74 -13.10 -9.23 44.19
N ARG A 75 -14.34 -8.96 44.63
CA ARG A 75 -15.12 -9.35 45.85
C ARG A 75 -14.49 -8.82 47.17
N ALA A 76 -15.20 -8.32 48.20
CA ALA A 76 -16.63 -8.19 48.53
C ALA A 76 -16.86 -7.41 49.86
N GLY A 77 -18.13 -7.09 50.18
CA GLY A 77 -18.71 -6.93 51.54
C GLY A 77 -19.63 -5.69 51.67
N HIS A 78 -20.83 -5.65 52.27
CA HIS A 78 -21.73 -6.59 52.97
C HIS A 78 -23.14 -5.86 53.13
N PRO A 79 -24.19 -6.35 53.83
CA PRO A 79 -25.57 -6.44 53.28
C PRO A 79 -26.72 -5.80 54.13
N ALA A 80 -27.97 -5.87 53.63
CA ALA A 80 -29.32 -5.92 54.27
C ALA A 80 -30.36 -5.22 53.36
N ASP A 81 -31.64 -5.53 53.20
CA ASP A 81 -32.58 -6.48 53.83
C ASP A 81 -33.87 -6.61 52.96
N SER A 82 -34.61 -7.71 53.14
CA SER A 82 -36.07 -7.90 52.94
C SER A 82 -36.78 -7.80 51.55
N GLY A 83 -37.29 -8.94 51.07
CA GLY A 83 -38.72 -9.15 50.77
C GLY A 83 -39.24 -9.05 49.31
N PRO A 84 -40.24 -9.86 48.89
CA PRO A 84 -40.40 -10.31 47.50
C PRO A 84 -41.66 -9.77 46.78
N LEU A 85 -41.68 -9.84 45.44
CA LEU A 85 -42.82 -10.18 44.54
C LEU A 85 -42.71 -9.48 43.18
N GLY A 86 -43.07 -10.19 42.11
CA GLY A 86 -43.74 -9.58 40.94
C GLY A 86 -42.98 -9.56 39.62
N THR A 87 -43.16 -10.61 38.83
CA THR A 87 -43.02 -10.60 37.37
C THR A 87 -43.95 -9.57 36.72
N ALA A 88 -43.42 -8.68 35.88
CA ALA A 88 -44.21 -7.94 34.89
C ALA A 88 -43.36 -7.56 33.67
N LEU A 89 -43.65 -8.22 32.55
CA LEU A 89 -43.28 -7.84 31.18
C LEU A 89 -44.02 -6.55 30.79
N MET A 90 -43.34 -5.61 30.16
CA MET A 90 -43.96 -4.45 29.50
C MET A 90 -44.23 -4.72 28.00
N PRO A 91 -45.33 -4.17 27.44
CA PRO A 91 -45.79 -4.41 26.07
C PRO A 91 -45.32 -3.33 25.05
N PRO A 92 -45.44 -3.59 23.73
CA PRO A 92 -45.12 -2.63 22.67
C PRO A 92 -46.24 -1.60 22.38
N PRO A 93 -45.93 -0.48 21.69
CA PRO A 93 -46.86 0.64 21.47
C PRO A 93 -47.86 0.42 20.30
N PRO A 94 -48.98 1.19 20.25
CA PRO A 94 -50.15 0.90 19.42
C PRO A 94 -50.15 1.60 18.03
N PRO A 95 -50.95 1.10 17.06
CA PRO A 95 -51.11 1.73 15.75
C PRO A 95 -52.43 2.54 15.62
N GLY A 96 -52.40 3.56 14.76
CA GLY A 96 -53.56 4.29 14.22
C GLY A 96 -53.06 5.30 13.19
N ARG A 97 -53.72 5.59 12.06
CA ARG A 97 -55.13 5.51 11.68
C ARG A 97 -55.26 5.41 10.15
N THR A 98 -56.33 4.73 9.74
CA THR A 98 -56.92 4.66 8.39
C THR A 98 -57.71 5.91 8.03
N LEU A 99 -57.70 6.32 6.75
CA LEU A 99 -58.78 7.06 6.09
C LEU A 99 -58.86 6.64 4.61
N THR A 100 -60.09 6.36 4.17
CA THR A 100 -60.55 5.87 2.86
C THR A 100 -60.95 7.01 1.89
N PRO A 101 -61.27 6.72 0.61
CA PRO A 101 -60.91 7.56 -0.54
C PRO A 101 -62.05 8.43 -1.10
N PHE A 102 -61.71 9.37 -2.00
CA PHE A 102 -62.66 10.06 -2.88
C PHE A 102 -62.18 10.10 -4.34
N THR A 103 -63.16 10.04 -5.23
CA THR A 103 -63.11 9.81 -6.68
C THR A 103 -63.04 11.10 -7.52
N ARG A 104 -62.25 11.02 -8.62
CA ARG A 104 -62.46 11.43 -10.03
C ARG A 104 -63.17 12.76 -10.40
N ALA A 105 -62.52 13.56 -11.28
CA ALA A 105 -63.03 14.27 -12.50
C ALA A 105 -62.24 15.58 -12.77
N THR A 106 -61.35 15.66 -13.77
CA THR A 106 -61.52 16.18 -15.17
C THR A 106 -61.64 17.70 -15.36
N SER A 107 -60.99 18.16 -16.45
CA SER A 107 -61.22 19.32 -17.32
C SER A 107 -60.52 20.66 -17.05
N ASP A 108 -59.49 20.91 -17.88
CA ASP A 108 -59.41 21.96 -18.92
C ASP A 108 -59.50 23.48 -18.59
N ALA A 109 -58.42 24.12 -19.07
CA ALA A 109 -58.39 25.23 -20.02
C ALA A 109 -58.53 26.69 -19.54
N SER A 110 -57.47 27.44 -19.93
CA SER A 110 -57.48 28.80 -20.50
C SER A 110 -57.83 29.96 -19.56
N ALA A 111 -57.41 31.20 -19.74
CA ALA A 111 -56.36 31.90 -20.47
C ALA A 111 -56.61 33.39 -20.15
N THR A 112 -55.57 34.23 -20.13
CA THR A 112 -55.62 35.70 -20.38
C THR A 112 -56.40 36.55 -19.34
N THR A 113 -56.13 37.81 -18.98
CA THR A 113 -55.35 38.95 -19.49
C THR A 113 -55.34 39.99 -18.34
N ARG A 114 -54.20 40.56 -17.93
CA ARG A 114 -53.69 41.91 -18.28
C ARG A 114 -54.50 43.12 -17.74
N ARG A 115 -53.93 43.88 -16.78
CA ARG A 115 -53.52 45.32 -16.85
C ARG A 115 -53.60 46.10 -15.51
N HIS A 116 -52.50 46.82 -15.21
CA HIS A 116 -52.31 48.20 -14.69
C HIS A 116 -53.17 48.71 -13.50
N ARG A 117 -52.72 49.55 -12.55
CA ARG A 117 -51.59 50.50 -12.40
C ARG A 117 -51.56 51.03 -10.94
N HIS A 118 -50.36 51.39 -10.46
CA HIS A 118 -49.99 52.42 -9.44
C HIS A 118 -50.80 52.64 -8.14
N HIS A 119 -50.11 52.53 -6.99
CA HIS A 119 -49.68 53.72 -6.22
C HIS A 119 -48.62 53.39 -5.14
N ARG A 120 -47.70 54.34 -4.94
CA ARG A 120 -46.60 54.40 -3.96
C ARG A 120 -47.12 54.58 -2.52
N HIS A 121 -46.49 53.96 -1.52
CA HIS A 121 -45.77 54.62 -0.41
C HIS A 121 -45.21 53.59 0.60
N HIS A 122 -43.89 53.68 0.83
CA HIS A 122 -43.08 53.09 1.91
C HIS A 122 -43.17 53.96 3.20
N PRO A 123 -42.62 53.61 4.40
CA PRO A 123 -41.83 52.41 4.79
C PRO A 123 -42.06 51.79 6.22
N THR A 124 -41.63 50.51 6.37
CA THR A 124 -40.98 49.77 7.51
C THR A 124 -41.49 49.78 8.98
N PRO A 125 -41.06 48.80 9.83
CA PRO A 125 -40.89 47.36 9.60
C PRO A 125 -41.42 46.49 10.76
N ALA A 126 -41.87 45.26 10.48
CA ALA A 126 -42.02 44.22 11.50
C ALA A 126 -41.51 42.88 10.94
N ARG A 127 -40.60 42.25 11.70
CA ARG A 127 -40.07 40.88 11.51
C ARG A 127 -41.18 39.88 11.18
N PRO A 128 -40.90 38.84 10.38
CA PRO A 128 -40.73 37.52 11.01
C PRO A 128 -39.82 36.51 10.29
N ARG A 129 -39.30 35.59 11.13
CA ARG A 129 -39.10 34.14 10.90
C ARG A 129 -38.17 33.69 9.78
N THR A 130 -36.98 33.29 10.23
CA THR A 130 -36.05 32.35 9.58
C THR A 130 -36.71 30.98 9.40
N ALA A 131 -36.87 30.59 8.14
CA ALA A 131 -36.85 29.19 7.71
C ALA A 131 -35.57 29.03 6.88
N THR A 132 -34.69 28.13 7.33
CA THR A 132 -33.45 27.74 6.68
C THR A 132 -33.77 26.92 5.44
N ALA A 133 -33.48 27.47 4.28
CA ALA A 133 -33.34 26.72 3.04
C ALA A 133 -31.86 26.80 2.64
N ASP A 134 -31.23 25.64 2.57
CA ASP A 134 -29.89 25.46 2.01
C ASP A 134 -29.87 25.99 0.58
N ALA A 135 -29.17 27.09 0.40
CA ALA A 135 -28.83 27.63 -0.90
C ALA A 135 -27.33 27.42 -1.09
N HIS A 136 -26.98 26.52 -2.00
CA HIS A 136 -25.67 26.45 -2.65
C HIS A 136 -25.26 27.84 -3.14
N ALA A 137 -24.55 28.57 -2.29
CA ALA A 137 -23.95 29.84 -2.65
C ALA A 137 -22.70 29.53 -3.48
N ARG A 138 -22.85 29.53 -4.81
CA ARG A 138 -21.73 29.56 -5.75
C ARG A 138 -20.77 30.68 -5.35
N ARG A 139 -19.55 30.29 -4.95
CA ARG A 139 -18.44 31.22 -4.72
C ARG A 139 -18.18 32.03 -5.99
N PRO A 140 -17.89 33.34 -5.89
CA PRO A 140 -17.47 34.12 -7.05
C PRO A 140 -16.09 33.64 -7.51
N ALA A 141 -15.98 33.34 -8.82
CA ALA A 141 -14.72 32.95 -9.46
C ALA A 141 -13.63 33.99 -9.19
N ALA A 142 -12.52 33.55 -8.61
CA ALA A 142 -11.29 34.33 -8.54
C ALA A 142 -10.84 34.63 -9.99
N LYS A 143 -10.78 35.92 -10.33
CA LYS A 143 -10.24 36.40 -11.61
C LYS A 143 -8.75 36.67 -11.46
N ASP A 144 -8.00 36.27 -12.48
CA ASP A 144 -6.65 36.73 -12.85
C ASP A 144 -5.44 36.18 -12.08
N GLY A 145 -5.43 34.88 -11.76
CA GLY A 145 -4.21 34.11 -11.57
C GLY A 145 -4.11 33.03 -12.66
N ALA A 146 -2.95 32.84 -13.28
CA ALA A 146 -2.74 31.63 -14.08
C ALA A 146 -2.99 30.42 -13.17
N PRO A 147 -3.75 29.40 -13.60
CA PRO A 147 -3.91 28.21 -12.80
C PRO A 147 -2.53 27.61 -12.52
N MET A 148 -2.23 27.37 -11.24
CA MET A 148 -0.95 26.83 -10.81
C MET A 148 -1.07 25.31 -10.74
N ARG A 149 -0.13 24.62 -11.39
CA ARG A 149 -0.03 23.16 -11.35
C ARG A 149 0.21 22.65 -9.91
N PRO A 150 -0.06 21.37 -9.62
CA PRO A 150 0.14 20.81 -8.29
C PRO A 150 1.62 20.73 -7.94
N LEU A 151 1.92 20.69 -6.63
CA LEU A 151 3.22 20.37 -6.07
C LEU A 151 3.28 18.87 -5.78
N ARG A 152 4.22 18.14 -6.39
CA ARG A 152 4.57 16.78 -5.96
C ARG A 152 5.66 16.84 -4.92
N LEU A 153 5.34 16.45 -3.69
CA LEU A 153 6.26 16.43 -2.57
C LEU A 153 6.53 14.98 -2.15
N MET A 154 7.81 14.62 -2.01
CA MET A 154 8.23 13.32 -1.49
C MET A 154 9.09 13.51 -0.24
N THR A 155 8.88 12.67 0.77
CA THR A 155 9.79 12.49 1.91
C THR A 155 10.22 11.02 1.97
N PHE A 156 11.49 10.78 2.26
CA PHE A 156 12.04 9.43 2.24
C PHE A 156 13.23 9.29 3.19
N ASN A 157 13.09 8.51 4.26
CA ASN A 157 14.23 8.09 5.07
C ASN A 157 15.03 7.02 4.32
N VAL A 158 16.31 7.31 4.05
CA VAL A 158 17.18 6.45 3.22
C VAL A 158 18.22 5.70 4.04
N GLN A 159 18.31 5.97 5.34
CA GLN A 159 19.15 5.26 6.30
C GLN A 159 20.60 5.07 5.80
N LEU A 160 21.24 6.19 5.45
CA LEU A 160 22.65 6.24 5.02
C LEU A 160 23.53 6.60 6.21
N LEU A 161 23.63 5.67 7.15
CA LEU A 161 24.30 5.85 8.44
C LEU A 161 25.82 5.95 8.29
N PRO A 162 26.51 6.68 9.19
CA PRO A 162 27.97 6.68 9.23
C PRO A 162 28.51 5.42 9.91
N VAL A 163 29.77 5.07 9.63
CA VAL A 163 30.47 3.86 10.10
C VAL A 163 30.42 3.65 11.62
N ILE A 164 30.33 4.72 12.42
CA ILE A 164 30.35 4.64 13.89
C ILE A 164 28.95 4.41 14.48
N ALA A 165 27.88 4.89 13.84
CA ALA A 165 26.52 4.78 14.35
C ALA A 165 25.97 3.33 14.23
N GLY A 166 26.30 2.62 13.15
CA GLY A 166 25.93 1.20 12.99
C GLY A 166 26.51 0.29 14.09
N VAL A 167 27.66 0.66 14.66
CA VAL A 167 28.25 -0.07 15.80
C VAL A 167 27.48 0.19 17.10
N SER A 168 26.85 1.37 17.26
CA SER A 168 26.07 1.71 18.46
C SER A 168 24.61 1.28 18.41
N GLU A 169 24.02 1.12 17.23
CA GLU A 169 22.66 0.59 17.03
C GLU A 169 22.59 -0.93 17.18
N GLY A 170 23.74 -1.59 17.40
CA GLY A 170 23.80 -3.05 17.57
C GLY A 170 23.66 -3.81 16.25
N THR A 171 23.71 -3.12 15.10
CA THR A 171 23.74 -3.75 13.77
C THR A 171 25.11 -4.30 13.41
N VAL A 172 26.17 -3.92 14.16
CA VAL A 172 27.54 -4.48 14.00
C VAL A 172 28.20 -4.65 15.37
N SER A 173 28.60 -5.87 15.73
CA SER A 173 29.35 -6.12 16.97
C SER A 173 30.87 -6.00 16.74
N VAL A 174 31.50 -4.89 17.16
CA VAL A 174 32.97 -4.75 17.04
C VAL A 174 33.64 -4.52 18.40
N PRO A 175 34.61 -5.36 18.82
CA PRO A 175 35.48 -5.07 19.95
C PRO A 175 36.28 -3.78 19.70
N ALA A 176 36.41 -2.94 20.72
CA ALA A 176 36.95 -1.56 20.67
C ALA A 176 38.39 -1.35 20.13
N GLY A 177 39.04 -2.37 19.56
CA GLY A 177 40.40 -2.32 19.03
C GLY A 177 40.55 -2.44 17.51
N ILE A 178 39.48 -2.61 16.73
CA ILE A 178 39.56 -3.02 15.30
C ILE A 178 38.88 -2.02 14.32
N ALA A 179 38.32 -0.91 14.81
CA ALA A 179 37.54 0.07 14.01
C ALA A 179 38.24 0.66 12.76
N GLY A 180 39.54 0.43 12.55
CA GLY A 180 40.28 0.86 11.35
C GLY A 180 40.60 -0.25 10.35
N LEU A 181 40.05 -1.46 10.50
CA LEU A 181 40.42 -2.65 9.72
C LEU A 181 39.25 -3.39 9.04
N LEU A 182 38.01 -2.90 9.13
CA LEU A 182 36.84 -3.53 8.50
C LEU A 182 36.52 -2.84 7.15
N PRO A 183 36.71 -3.50 5.99
CA PRO A 183 35.99 -3.16 4.76
C PRO A 183 34.51 -3.55 4.92
N GLY A 184 33.55 -2.78 4.36
CA GLY A 184 32.11 -3.10 4.41
C GLY A 184 31.20 -1.93 4.78
N LEU A 185 31.55 -1.13 5.79
CA LEU A 185 30.60 -0.19 6.44
C LEU A 185 30.31 1.11 5.65
N ALA A 186 31.18 1.52 4.73
CA ALA A 186 30.91 2.63 3.79
C ALA A 186 30.31 2.13 2.47
N VAL A 187 30.48 0.83 2.16
CA VAL A 187 30.09 0.24 0.88
C VAL A 187 28.57 0.04 0.82
N ASP A 188 27.93 -0.38 1.92
CA ASP A 188 26.46 -0.52 1.99
C ASP A 188 25.75 0.84 1.77
N SER A 189 26.16 1.89 2.49
CA SER A 189 25.57 3.23 2.29
C SER A 189 25.78 3.77 0.87
N ILE A 190 26.92 3.50 0.23
CA ILE A 190 27.16 3.89 -1.16
C ILE A 190 26.23 3.12 -2.11
N ALA A 191 26.18 1.78 -1.99
CA ALA A 191 25.33 0.93 -2.82
C ALA A 191 23.84 1.29 -2.66
N ARG A 192 23.43 1.59 -1.42
CA ARG A 192 22.08 2.06 -1.11
C ARG A 192 21.79 3.42 -1.74
N ALA A 193 22.71 4.38 -1.65
CA ALA A 193 22.56 5.67 -2.32
C ALA A 193 22.48 5.52 -3.85
N GLU A 194 23.21 4.58 -4.43
CA GLU A 194 23.08 4.23 -5.85
C GLU A 194 21.69 3.68 -6.16
N ALA A 195 21.21 2.70 -5.38
CA ALA A 195 19.89 2.11 -5.56
C ALA A 195 18.76 3.15 -5.41
N VAL A 196 18.81 3.99 -4.37
CA VAL A 196 17.87 5.11 -4.18
C VAL A 196 17.91 6.05 -5.38
N ALA A 197 19.10 6.41 -5.87
CA ALA A 197 19.21 7.30 -7.02
C ALA A 197 18.66 6.66 -8.32
N ASP A 198 18.91 5.37 -8.54
CA ASP A 198 18.36 4.62 -9.67
C ASP A 198 16.83 4.60 -9.63
N ASP A 199 16.25 4.28 -8.47
CA ASP A 199 14.82 4.26 -8.24
C ASP A 199 14.14 5.60 -8.53
N LEU A 200 14.70 6.69 -8.00
CA LEU A 200 14.17 8.04 -8.20
C LEU A 200 14.31 8.50 -9.66
N LEU A 201 15.41 8.14 -10.33
CA LEU A 201 15.64 8.47 -11.74
C LEU A 201 14.80 7.62 -12.69
N ALA A 202 14.38 6.42 -12.29
CA ALA A 202 13.47 5.55 -13.04
C ALA A 202 12.04 6.10 -13.11
N ILE A 203 11.64 6.97 -12.17
CA ILE A 203 10.36 7.67 -12.24
C ILE A 203 10.29 8.49 -13.53
N ALA A 204 9.19 8.34 -14.28
CA ALA A 204 8.96 9.09 -15.50
C ALA A 204 9.12 10.61 -15.25
N PRO A 205 9.80 11.38 -16.12
CA PRO A 205 10.08 12.80 -15.86
C PRO A 205 8.84 13.65 -15.53
N THR A 206 7.69 13.31 -16.11
CA THR A 206 6.41 14.00 -15.87
C THR A 206 5.74 13.62 -14.56
N GLU A 207 6.29 12.65 -13.81
CA GLU A 207 5.77 12.10 -12.55
C GLU A 207 6.77 12.22 -11.39
N ARG A 208 8.00 12.67 -11.67
CA ARG A 208 9.01 12.94 -10.63
C ARG A 208 8.51 13.96 -9.60
N PRO A 209 8.92 13.83 -8.33
CA PRO A 209 8.63 14.83 -7.32
C PRO A 209 9.25 16.18 -7.70
N ASP A 210 8.54 17.26 -7.43
CA ASP A 210 9.05 18.62 -7.59
C ASP A 210 10.08 18.93 -6.50
N VAL A 211 9.79 18.46 -5.28
CA VAL A 211 10.64 18.58 -4.09
C VAL A 211 10.72 17.22 -3.41
N LEU A 212 11.94 16.81 -3.08
CA LEU A 212 12.29 15.56 -2.42
C LEU A 212 13.09 15.90 -1.15
N ALA A 213 12.65 15.41 0.00
CA ALA A 213 13.40 15.47 1.24
C ALA A 213 13.86 14.06 1.64
N LEU A 214 15.15 13.92 1.90
CA LEU A 214 15.77 12.69 2.35
C LEU A 214 16.16 12.82 3.82
N ASN A 215 15.80 11.82 4.63
CA ASN A 215 16.21 11.68 6.02
C ASN A 215 17.36 10.66 6.15
N GLU A 216 18.17 10.81 7.20
CA GLU A 216 19.32 9.96 7.52
C GLU A 216 20.43 9.91 6.46
N VAL A 217 20.73 11.03 5.81
CA VAL A 217 21.85 11.17 4.86
C VAL A 217 23.14 11.58 5.58
N PHE A 218 23.67 10.72 6.45
CA PHE A 218 24.84 11.04 7.28
C PHE A 218 26.18 10.67 6.64
N SER A 219 26.21 9.62 5.81
CA SER A 219 27.43 9.20 5.11
C SER A 219 27.83 10.20 4.02
N GLU A 220 29.01 10.82 4.15
CA GLU A 220 29.53 11.82 3.19
C GLU A 220 29.78 11.23 1.78
N ASP A 221 30.24 9.99 1.70
CA ASP A 221 30.47 9.31 0.42
C ASP A 221 29.14 9.00 -0.27
N ALA A 222 28.14 8.51 0.48
CA ALA A 222 26.79 8.24 -0.03
C ALA A 222 26.09 9.55 -0.44
N ARG A 223 26.24 10.62 0.34
CA ARG A 223 25.78 11.97 -0.01
C ARG A 223 26.39 12.45 -1.32
N SER A 224 27.69 12.21 -1.52
CA SER A 224 28.38 12.56 -2.77
C SER A 224 27.78 11.82 -3.97
N VAL A 225 27.40 10.55 -3.82
CA VAL A 225 26.68 9.80 -4.86
C VAL A 225 25.34 10.46 -5.18
N LEU A 226 24.49 10.71 -4.17
CA LEU A 226 23.18 11.33 -4.36
C LEU A 226 23.32 12.72 -5.02
N MET A 227 24.25 13.55 -4.56
CA MET A 227 24.52 14.86 -5.11
C MET A 227 24.91 14.78 -6.59
N ASN A 228 25.83 13.88 -6.95
CA ASN A 228 26.31 13.75 -8.33
C ASN A 228 25.21 13.22 -9.27
N ARG A 229 24.39 12.28 -8.80
CA ARG A 229 23.39 11.60 -9.63
C ARG A 229 22.08 12.35 -9.75
N LEU A 230 21.60 12.98 -8.67
CA LEU A 230 20.27 13.60 -8.62
C LEU A 230 20.28 15.09 -9.01
N LYS A 231 21.36 15.82 -8.74
CA LYS A 231 21.46 17.27 -9.06
C LYS A 231 21.18 17.64 -10.53
N PRO A 232 21.53 16.82 -11.55
CA PRO A 232 21.15 17.12 -12.93
C PRO A 232 19.64 17.28 -13.14
N GLU A 233 18.82 16.58 -12.35
CA GLU A 233 17.36 16.59 -12.44
C GLU A 233 16.72 17.52 -11.39
N TRP A 234 17.34 17.61 -10.20
CA TRP A 234 16.93 18.49 -9.10
C TRP A 234 18.06 19.47 -8.73
N PRO A 235 18.21 20.59 -9.47
CA PRO A 235 19.40 21.44 -9.35
C PRO A 235 19.46 22.31 -8.10
N ASN A 236 18.34 22.50 -7.38
CA ASN A 236 18.28 23.31 -6.17
C ASN A 236 18.40 22.38 -4.97
N VAL A 237 19.55 22.41 -4.29
CA VAL A 237 19.90 21.40 -3.28
C VAL A 237 20.29 22.07 -1.96
N ILE A 238 19.78 21.52 -0.87
CA ILE A 238 20.32 21.70 0.49
C ILE A 238 21.05 20.40 0.79
N GLU A 239 22.37 20.46 0.70
CA GLU A 239 23.25 19.28 0.78
C GLU A 239 23.26 18.67 2.18
N SER A 240 23.27 19.53 3.20
CA SER A 240 23.36 19.16 4.61
C SER A 240 22.90 20.32 5.50
N VAL A 241 22.56 20.00 6.75
CA VAL A 241 22.11 20.95 7.78
C VAL A 241 23.04 20.79 8.99
N HIS A 242 23.95 21.76 9.19
CA HIS A 242 25.04 21.68 10.19
C HIS A 242 24.82 22.59 11.42
N GLY A 243 25.01 22.04 12.64
CA GLY A 243 24.82 22.73 13.93
C GLY A 243 26.01 23.61 14.39
N GLY A 244 27.18 23.44 13.78
CA GLY A 244 28.42 24.14 14.16
C GLY A 244 29.66 23.28 13.89
N ASP A 245 30.84 23.76 14.29
CA ASP A 245 32.14 23.19 13.87
C ASP A 245 32.49 21.79 14.46
N LEU A 246 31.68 21.22 15.36
CA LEU A 246 31.99 19.98 16.10
C LEU A 246 30.85 18.94 16.21
N GLU A 247 29.65 19.23 15.71
CA GLU A 247 28.48 18.34 15.76
C GLU A 247 28.23 17.69 14.39
N GLU A 248 27.81 16.41 14.36
CA GLU A 248 27.36 15.74 13.12
C GLU A 248 26.15 16.50 12.53
N ASP A 249 25.96 16.46 11.21
CA ASP A 249 24.79 17.12 10.60
C ASP A 249 23.48 16.39 10.91
N ALA A 250 22.36 17.02 10.55
CA ALA A 250 21.03 16.48 10.84
C ALA A 250 20.59 15.29 9.97
N GLY A 251 21.44 14.82 9.05
CA GLY A 251 21.07 13.80 8.07
C GLY A 251 19.93 14.25 7.14
N LEU A 252 19.68 15.56 7.03
CA LEU A 252 18.64 16.13 6.17
C LEU A 252 19.23 16.63 4.86
N MET A 253 18.73 16.10 3.75
CA MET A 253 19.10 16.53 2.41
C MET A 253 17.83 16.86 1.61
N VAL A 254 17.81 18.00 0.90
CA VAL A 254 16.63 18.43 0.13
C VAL A 254 17.02 18.69 -1.31
N PHE A 255 16.30 18.06 -2.24
CA PHE A 255 16.42 18.25 -3.68
C PHE A 255 15.15 18.90 -4.24
N SER A 256 15.30 19.87 -5.15
CA SER A 256 14.16 20.54 -5.75
C SER A 256 14.39 20.91 -7.22
N GLN A 257 13.39 20.60 -8.06
CA GLN A 257 13.28 21.12 -9.42
C GLN A 257 12.95 22.62 -9.42
N LEU A 258 12.30 23.08 -8.35
CA LEU A 258 11.87 24.46 -8.15
C LEU A 258 12.96 25.27 -7.44
N PRO A 259 13.20 26.54 -7.84
CA PRO A 259 14.08 27.41 -7.09
C PRO A 259 13.50 27.71 -5.70
N PHE A 260 14.37 27.70 -4.69
CA PHE A 260 14.00 28.16 -3.36
C PHE A 260 13.82 29.68 -3.38
N LEU A 261 12.70 30.15 -2.86
CA LEU A 261 12.34 31.56 -2.83
C LEU A 261 12.99 32.25 -1.63
N PRO A 262 13.37 33.54 -1.75
CA PRO A 262 13.88 34.31 -0.62
C PRO A 262 12.88 34.34 0.54
N LEU A 263 13.35 34.02 1.74
CA LEU A 263 12.57 34.07 2.96
C LEU A 263 12.48 35.50 3.54
N PRO A 264 11.40 35.81 4.28
CA PRO A 264 11.37 36.96 5.18
C PRO A 264 12.58 36.94 6.12
N GLY A 265 13.39 38.00 6.11
CA GLY A 265 14.64 38.09 6.90
C GLY A 265 15.92 37.78 6.12
N GLY A 266 15.82 37.33 4.87
CA GLY A 266 16.96 37.01 4.00
C GLY A 266 17.30 35.51 3.96
N GLY A 267 18.12 35.11 2.99
CA GLY A 267 18.40 33.70 2.69
C GLY A 267 17.27 33.02 1.90
N ASP A 268 17.52 31.79 1.46
CA ASP A 268 16.58 30.92 0.76
C ASP A 268 16.03 29.79 1.65
N ARG A 269 16.60 29.63 2.85
CA ARG A 269 16.21 28.63 3.85
C ARG A 269 16.43 29.12 5.28
N ARG A 270 15.78 28.46 6.24
CA ARG A 270 15.99 28.64 7.67
C ARG A 270 16.06 27.28 8.36
N GLU A 271 17.09 27.07 9.16
CA GLU A 271 17.35 25.82 9.88
C GLU A 271 17.10 25.99 11.38
N ARG A 272 16.66 24.91 12.04
CA ARG A 272 16.44 24.81 13.49
C ARG A 272 16.97 23.47 13.98
N PHE A 273 18.06 23.49 14.74
CA PHE A 273 18.48 22.35 15.54
C PHE A 273 17.62 22.29 16.79
N TYR A 274 17.13 21.10 17.12
CA TYR A 274 16.30 20.93 18.30
C TYR A 274 17.13 21.02 19.56
N SER A 275 16.55 21.64 20.58
CA SER A 275 17.21 21.83 21.88
C SER A 275 17.14 20.60 22.78
N ASP A 276 16.20 19.70 22.51
CA ASP A 276 16.03 18.43 23.22
C ASP A 276 16.38 17.25 22.31
N ASP A 277 17.24 16.38 22.83
CA ASP A 277 17.68 15.11 22.26
C ASP A 277 17.85 14.06 23.37
N ALA A 278 17.93 12.77 23.01
CA ALA A 278 18.19 11.72 23.98
C ALA A 278 18.73 10.41 23.35
N GLY A 279 19.36 9.59 24.18
CA GLY A 279 19.77 8.23 23.81
C GLY A 279 20.97 8.18 22.86
N ALA A 280 21.13 7.06 22.14
CA ALA A 280 22.15 6.94 21.09
C ALA A 280 21.90 7.93 19.94
N ASP A 281 20.63 8.26 19.71
CA ASP A 281 20.16 9.17 18.67
C ASP A 281 20.44 10.66 18.97
N SER A 282 20.92 11.00 20.18
CA SER A 282 21.45 12.35 20.48
C SER A 282 22.78 12.65 19.79
N TRP A 283 23.41 11.64 19.17
CA TRP A 283 24.64 11.82 18.40
C TRP A 283 24.34 12.37 17.00
N ALA A 284 23.11 12.18 16.51
CA ALA A 284 22.60 12.83 15.31
C ALA A 284 21.95 14.17 15.68
N SER A 285 22.41 15.27 15.10
CA SER A 285 21.85 16.60 15.37
C SER A 285 20.45 16.75 14.78
N LYS A 286 19.39 16.33 15.49
CA LYS A 286 18.02 16.43 14.97
C LYS A 286 17.64 17.87 14.66
N ALA A 287 16.99 18.09 13.51
CA ALA A 287 16.68 19.43 13.04
C ALA A 287 15.42 19.49 12.17
N ALA A 288 14.99 20.73 11.90
CA ALA A 288 14.09 21.09 10.82
C ALA A 288 14.72 22.12 9.88
N VAL A 289 14.39 22.01 8.58
CA VAL A 289 14.74 23.01 7.56
C VAL A 289 13.47 23.53 6.87
N LEU A 290 13.32 24.85 6.86
CA LEU A 290 12.22 25.57 6.25
C LEU A 290 12.68 26.24 4.96
N VAL A 291 11.95 25.99 3.88
CA VAL A 291 12.13 26.64 2.56
C VAL A 291 10.79 27.17 2.04
N GLN A 292 10.85 28.02 1.00
CA GLN A 292 9.67 28.40 0.23
C GLN A 292 9.83 28.06 -1.24
N VAL A 293 8.78 27.54 -1.87
CA VAL A 293 8.71 27.28 -3.31
C VAL A 293 7.48 27.94 -3.92
N GLY A 294 7.48 28.07 -5.25
CA GLY A 294 6.42 28.74 -6.00
C GLY A 294 5.29 27.83 -6.49
N LEU A 295 5.01 26.70 -5.83
CA LEU A 295 3.90 25.80 -6.16
C LEU A 295 3.29 25.16 -4.90
N PRO A 296 1.97 24.84 -4.89
CA PRO A 296 0.98 25.26 -5.89
C PRO A 296 0.52 26.72 -5.68
N ALA A 297 0.90 27.36 -4.58
CA ALA A 297 0.67 28.78 -4.35
C ALA A 297 1.90 29.62 -4.79
N GLU A 298 1.72 30.95 -4.90
CA GLU A 298 2.85 31.87 -5.15
C GLU A 298 4.00 31.68 -4.14
N ARG A 299 3.63 31.35 -2.88
CA ARG A 299 4.54 30.91 -1.83
C ARG A 299 3.90 29.75 -1.07
N THR A 300 4.55 28.60 -1.15
CA THR A 300 4.29 27.45 -0.30
C THR A 300 5.50 27.27 0.60
N THR A 301 5.27 27.27 1.91
CA THR A 301 6.31 27.00 2.91
C THR A 301 6.37 25.50 3.16
N LEU A 302 7.56 24.93 3.01
CA LEU A 302 7.83 23.53 3.29
C LEU A 302 8.79 23.45 4.48
N VAL A 303 8.48 22.61 5.45
CA VAL A 303 9.35 22.29 6.59
C VAL A 303 9.68 20.82 6.54
N PHE A 304 10.96 20.49 6.37
CA PHE A 304 11.46 19.13 6.40
C PHE A 304 12.10 18.83 7.74
N THR A 305 11.84 17.66 8.31
CA THR A 305 12.29 17.31 9.67
C THR A 305 12.66 15.84 9.80
N HIS A 306 13.47 15.52 10.81
CA HIS A 306 13.66 14.19 11.35
C HIS A 306 13.60 14.29 12.88
N LEU A 307 12.62 13.65 13.50
CA LEU A 307 12.44 13.70 14.97
C LEU A 307 13.18 12.56 15.68
N GLN A 308 13.25 12.67 17.01
CA GLN A 308 13.86 11.69 17.92
C GLN A 308 13.25 10.27 17.78
N ALA A 309 14.10 9.28 17.51
CA ALA A 309 13.73 7.88 17.37
C ALA A 309 13.43 7.20 18.71
N SER A 310 12.77 6.04 18.65
CA SER A 310 12.51 5.13 19.78
C SER A 310 13.07 3.74 19.46
N TYR A 311 13.87 3.16 20.36
CA TYR A 311 14.51 1.85 20.14
C TYR A 311 13.99 0.76 21.09
N ASP A 312 13.77 1.09 22.35
CA ASP A 312 13.40 0.11 23.38
C ASP A 312 11.88 -0.11 23.44
N THR A 313 11.11 0.98 23.39
CA THR A 313 9.65 0.97 23.51
C THR A 313 9.08 2.13 22.72
N GLU A 314 7.87 1.99 22.18
CA GLU A 314 7.22 3.07 21.41
C GLU A 314 7.02 4.37 22.20
N GLU A 315 6.85 4.32 23.53
CA GLU A 315 6.71 5.53 24.36
C GLU A 315 8.03 6.26 24.64
N GLN A 316 9.16 5.67 24.24
CA GLN A 316 10.48 6.20 24.51
C GLN A 316 10.64 7.58 23.87
N TYR A 317 11.10 8.55 24.66
CA TYR A 317 11.37 9.94 24.23
C TYR A 317 10.18 10.72 23.63
N ARG A 318 8.96 10.28 23.93
CA ARG A 318 7.74 11.00 23.57
C ARG A 318 7.73 12.49 23.96
N ASP A 319 8.20 12.82 25.16
CA ASP A 319 8.28 14.22 25.61
C ASP A 319 9.30 15.04 24.78
N VAL A 320 10.37 14.40 24.28
CA VAL A 320 11.37 15.02 23.40
C VAL A 320 10.72 15.35 22.05
N ARG A 321 10.08 14.37 21.40
CA ARG A 321 9.37 14.60 20.12
C ARG A 321 8.32 15.70 20.24
N LYS A 322 7.59 15.76 21.36
CA LYS A 322 6.63 16.82 21.63
C LYS A 322 7.28 18.22 21.67
N ASN A 323 8.45 18.35 22.28
CA ASN A 323 9.18 19.62 22.32
C ASN A 323 9.74 19.98 20.94
N GLN A 324 10.25 19.01 20.19
CA GLN A 324 10.71 19.20 18.81
C GLN A 324 9.57 19.67 17.88
N LEU A 325 8.36 19.10 18.00
CA LEU A 325 7.16 19.58 17.30
C LEU A 325 6.79 21.03 17.69
N ALA A 326 7.03 21.43 18.94
CA ALA A 326 6.84 22.82 19.37
C ALA A 326 7.87 23.76 18.71
N GLU A 327 9.12 23.33 18.59
CA GLU A 327 10.18 24.09 17.91
C GLU A 327 9.94 24.25 16.41
N ILE A 328 9.34 23.26 15.73
CA ILE A 328 8.86 23.41 14.34
C ILE A 328 7.88 24.59 14.23
N ARG A 329 6.96 24.71 15.18
CA ARG A 329 5.96 25.81 15.17
C ARG A 329 6.61 27.15 15.42
N GLU A 330 7.63 27.21 16.28
CA GLU A 330 8.43 28.41 16.50
C GLU A 330 9.22 28.82 15.24
N LEU A 331 9.83 27.85 14.54
CA LEU A 331 10.48 28.07 13.26
C LEU A 331 9.53 28.69 12.22
N VAL A 332 8.32 28.15 12.10
CA VAL A 332 7.29 28.73 11.21
C VAL A 332 6.90 30.14 11.67
N ALA A 333 6.74 30.36 12.98
CA ALA A 333 6.40 31.65 13.55
C ALA A 333 7.47 32.73 13.29
N GLU A 334 8.75 32.36 13.30
CA GLU A 334 9.85 33.28 13.01
C GLU A 334 9.84 33.77 11.57
N VAL A 335 9.47 32.90 10.62
CA VAL A 335 9.49 33.21 9.19
C VAL A 335 8.18 33.86 8.74
N LEU A 336 7.03 33.37 9.19
CA LEU A 336 5.70 33.81 8.76
C LEU A 336 5.01 34.77 9.74
N GLY A 337 5.62 35.03 10.89
CA GLY A 337 5.10 35.90 11.95
C GLY A 337 4.42 35.11 13.07
N ALA A 338 4.35 35.72 14.26
CA ALA A 338 3.96 35.03 15.50
C ALA A 338 2.48 34.60 15.61
N SER A 339 1.62 34.99 14.67
CA SER A 339 0.18 34.70 14.71
C SER A 339 -0.15 33.54 13.77
N PRO A 340 -0.51 32.33 14.28
CA PRO A 340 -0.83 31.19 13.43
C PRO A 340 -2.00 31.45 12.48
N GLY A 341 -2.96 32.30 12.87
CA GLY A 341 -4.10 32.67 12.02
C GLY A 341 -3.74 33.46 10.76
N SER A 342 -2.49 33.92 10.61
CA SER A 342 -2.01 34.54 9.37
C SER A 342 -1.13 33.62 8.53
N TRP A 343 -0.83 32.41 9.00
CA TRP A 343 -0.07 31.44 8.22
C TRP A 343 -0.94 30.88 7.10
N GLN A 344 -0.33 30.64 5.95
CA GLN A 344 -0.97 30.05 4.77
C GLN A 344 0.02 29.12 4.08
N ASN A 345 -0.48 28.09 3.41
CA ASN A 345 0.29 27.20 2.53
C ASN A 345 1.53 26.58 3.21
N VAL A 346 1.41 26.14 4.47
CA VAL A 346 2.50 25.49 5.20
C VAL A 346 2.31 23.97 5.18
N ILE A 347 3.36 23.25 4.78
CA ILE A 347 3.43 21.79 4.82
C ILE A 347 4.64 21.40 5.67
N VAL A 348 4.46 20.43 6.57
CA VAL A 348 5.55 19.79 7.33
C VAL A 348 5.68 18.36 6.80
N ALA A 349 6.89 17.90 6.49
CA ALA A 349 7.11 16.55 5.99
C ALA A 349 8.40 15.94 6.56
N GLY A 350 8.41 14.63 6.77
CA GLY A 350 9.58 13.94 7.33
C GLY A 350 9.22 12.71 8.14
N ASP A 351 10.27 12.03 8.59
CA ASP A 351 10.18 11.00 9.63
C ASP A 351 9.92 11.66 10.99
N LEU A 352 8.73 11.42 11.54
CA LEU A 352 8.34 11.94 12.85
C LEU A 352 8.63 10.96 13.98
N ASN A 353 9.03 9.71 13.67
CA ASN A 353 9.24 8.65 14.66
C ASN A 353 8.04 8.46 15.62
N ILE A 354 6.83 8.77 15.14
CA ILE A 354 5.55 8.58 15.84
C ILE A 354 4.76 7.52 15.07
N ARG A 355 4.39 6.42 15.71
CA ARG A 355 3.56 5.39 15.07
C ARG A 355 2.12 5.85 14.90
N GLY A 356 1.66 5.89 13.65
CA GLY A 356 0.31 6.31 13.27
C GLY A 356 -0.59 5.19 12.76
N ASP A 357 -0.13 3.95 12.78
CA ASP A 357 -0.87 2.78 12.32
C ASP A 357 -1.71 2.13 13.44
N LEU A 358 -2.65 1.25 13.06
CA LEU A 358 -3.60 0.63 14.01
C LEU A 358 -2.95 -0.34 15.00
N ASP A 359 -1.76 -0.85 14.71
CA ASP A 359 -1.03 -1.80 15.56
C ASP A 359 -0.09 -1.10 16.54
N ALA A 360 -0.07 0.24 16.55
CA ALA A 360 0.64 1.04 17.55
C ALA A 360 0.12 0.72 18.96
N THR A 361 1.04 0.45 19.88
CA THR A 361 0.75 0.22 21.30
C THR A 361 0.71 1.53 22.10
N SER A 362 1.38 2.57 21.60
CA SER A 362 1.34 3.92 22.17
C SER A 362 0.14 4.74 21.66
N ASN A 363 -0.32 5.70 22.46
CA ASN A 363 -1.33 6.68 22.06
C ASN A 363 -0.72 8.00 21.54
N GLU A 364 0.55 8.00 21.14
CA GLU A 364 1.26 9.24 20.82
C GLU A 364 0.66 9.97 19.62
N TRP A 365 0.31 9.25 18.55
CA TRP A 365 -0.35 9.85 17.40
C TRP A 365 -1.66 10.56 17.76
N PHE A 366 -2.50 9.92 18.58
CA PHE A 366 -3.76 10.53 19.04
C PHE A 366 -3.50 11.80 19.84
N ASP A 367 -2.50 11.78 20.72
CA ASP A 367 -2.15 12.95 21.52
C ASP A 367 -1.53 14.08 20.71
N VAL A 368 -0.89 13.79 19.57
CA VAL A 368 -0.34 14.83 18.68
C VAL A 368 -1.42 15.38 17.74
N PHE A 369 -2.23 14.53 17.11
CA PHE A 369 -3.10 14.92 16.00
C PHE A 369 -4.60 15.03 16.33
N ASP A 370 -5.09 14.26 17.31
CA ASP A 370 -6.51 14.17 17.66
C ASP A 370 -6.85 14.86 19.01
N ASN A 371 -5.84 15.11 19.85
CA ASN A 371 -6.03 15.81 21.11
C ASN A 371 -6.13 17.33 20.89
N PRO A 372 -7.27 17.97 21.20
CA PRO A 372 -7.47 19.40 20.99
C PRO A 372 -6.61 20.28 21.91
N SER A 373 -5.91 19.70 22.89
CA SER A 373 -4.98 20.40 23.77
C SER A 373 -3.55 20.43 23.22
N ASP A 374 -3.24 19.60 22.22
CA ASP A 374 -1.94 19.64 21.56
C ASP A 374 -1.93 20.69 20.46
N LYS A 375 -0.95 21.57 20.55
CA LYS A 375 -0.90 22.76 19.72
C LYS A 375 -0.34 22.48 18.31
N PHE A 376 0.32 21.34 18.09
CA PHE A 376 0.72 20.91 16.76
C PHE A 376 -0.49 20.40 16.01
N GLY A 377 -1.23 19.43 16.56
CA GLY A 377 -2.48 18.93 15.97
C GLY A 377 -3.57 19.99 15.85
N GLU A 378 -3.61 21.01 16.69
CA GLU A 378 -4.51 22.16 16.50
C GLU A 378 -4.26 22.87 15.16
N LEU A 379 -3.00 22.95 14.73
CA LEU A 379 -2.58 23.69 13.54
C LEU A 379 -2.35 22.82 12.31
N PHE A 380 -1.93 21.57 12.47
CA PHE A 380 -1.56 20.70 11.36
C PHE A 380 -2.42 19.44 11.34
N ALA A 381 -2.83 19.02 10.15
CA ALA A 381 -3.54 17.77 9.90
C ALA A 381 -2.57 16.75 9.29
N ASP A 382 -2.65 15.52 9.76
CA ASP A 382 -2.12 14.35 9.07
C ASP A 382 -2.86 14.17 7.74
N SER A 383 -2.16 14.34 6.62
CA SER A 383 -2.79 14.29 5.29
C SER A 383 -3.17 12.86 4.89
N TRP A 384 -2.53 11.83 5.44
CA TRP A 384 -2.83 10.43 5.08
C TRP A 384 -4.23 10.03 5.54
N ILE A 385 -4.63 10.50 6.72
CA ILE A 385 -5.96 10.29 7.29
C ILE A 385 -7.08 10.87 6.42
N GLU A 386 -6.77 11.84 5.55
CA GLU A 386 -7.71 12.40 4.56
C GLU A 386 -7.83 11.54 3.28
N MET A 387 -7.02 10.49 3.14
CA MET A 387 -7.13 9.48 2.09
C MET A 387 -8.19 8.41 2.40
N ARG A 388 -8.75 8.44 3.61
CA ARG A 388 -9.83 7.53 4.00
C ARG A 388 -11.13 7.86 3.25
N PRO A 389 -11.92 6.86 2.80
CA PRO A 389 -13.19 7.09 2.12
C PRO A 389 -14.26 7.81 2.97
N PRO A 390 -15.28 8.43 2.36
CA PRO A 390 -16.30 9.18 3.10
C PRO A 390 -17.15 8.27 3.98
N GLY A 391 -17.28 8.64 5.26
CA GLY A 391 -18.14 7.94 6.22
C GLY A 391 -17.56 6.63 6.76
N VAL A 392 -16.29 6.31 6.46
CA VAL A 392 -15.59 5.15 7.01
C VAL A 392 -14.74 5.61 8.19
N SER A 393 -14.96 5.02 9.36
CA SER A 393 -14.18 5.31 10.57
C SER A 393 -12.94 4.43 10.71
N GLU A 394 -12.95 3.26 10.06
CA GLU A 394 -11.83 2.32 10.04
C GLU A 394 -10.71 2.87 9.15
N ASP A 395 -9.47 2.65 9.56
CA ASP A 395 -8.30 2.99 8.75
C ASP A 395 -8.01 1.82 7.81
N LEU A 396 -8.68 1.84 6.64
CA LEU A 396 -8.59 0.74 5.68
C LEU A 396 -7.20 0.62 5.05
N ASP A 397 -6.56 1.76 4.77
CA ASP A 397 -5.17 1.85 4.31
C ASP A 397 -4.36 2.63 5.35
N PRO A 398 -3.59 1.96 6.22
CA PRO A 398 -2.85 2.60 7.29
C PRO A 398 -1.62 3.37 6.82
N GLY A 399 -1.24 3.33 5.52
CA GLY A 399 -0.14 4.13 4.99
C GLY A 399 1.22 3.78 5.55
N LEU A 400 1.51 2.50 5.71
CA LEU A 400 2.76 2.01 6.31
C LEU A 400 3.97 2.50 5.50
N THR A 401 4.94 3.12 6.17
CA THR A 401 6.12 3.76 5.57
C THR A 401 7.44 3.23 6.13
N ASN A 402 7.44 2.29 7.06
CA ASN A 402 8.63 1.67 7.61
C ASN A 402 8.42 0.16 7.75
N ARG A 403 9.50 -0.60 7.63
CA ARG A 403 9.59 -2.02 7.91
C ARG A 403 10.74 -2.27 8.87
N ASN A 404 10.42 -2.72 10.08
CA ASN A 404 11.42 -3.17 11.03
C ASN A 404 12.23 -4.35 10.44
N ARG A 405 13.55 -4.24 10.36
CA ARG A 405 14.39 -5.25 9.68
C ARG A 405 14.35 -6.63 10.33
N GLU A 406 14.39 -6.69 11.65
CA GLU A 406 14.43 -7.96 12.39
C GLU A 406 13.06 -8.68 12.36
N THR A 407 12.01 -7.97 12.77
CA THR A 407 10.67 -8.54 12.93
C THR A 407 9.86 -8.51 11.63
N GLN A 408 10.27 -7.69 10.68
CA GLN A 408 9.58 -7.45 9.42
C GLN A 408 8.16 -6.88 9.61
N ALA A 409 7.85 -6.37 10.81
CA ALA A 409 6.62 -5.64 11.08
C ALA A 409 6.67 -4.30 10.37
N GLU A 410 5.58 -3.96 9.69
CA GLU A 410 5.44 -2.67 9.02
C GLU A 410 4.78 -1.64 9.96
N GLN A 411 5.19 -0.38 9.85
CA GLN A 411 4.77 0.72 10.71
C GLN A 411 4.56 1.99 9.88
N ARG A 412 3.79 2.96 10.39
CA ARG A 412 3.71 4.30 9.80
C ARG A 412 4.47 5.31 10.65
N LEU A 413 5.60 5.80 10.15
CA LEU A 413 6.51 6.74 10.85
C LEU A 413 6.73 8.05 10.09
N ASP A 414 6.51 8.05 8.78
CA ASP A 414 6.72 9.19 7.90
C ASP A 414 5.41 9.92 7.61
N TYR A 415 5.47 11.25 7.59
CA TYR A 415 4.27 12.08 7.47
C TYR A 415 4.45 13.22 6.48
N ILE A 416 3.32 13.60 5.89
CA ILE A 416 3.14 14.90 5.23
C ILE A 416 1.93 15.56 5.89
N CYS A 417 2.18 16.60 6.69
CA CYS A 417 1.16 17.32 7.44
C CYS A 417 0.86 18.67 6.80
N ARG A 418 -0.41 18.98 6.57
CA ARG A 418 -0.84 20.28 6.05
C ARG A 418 -1.30 21.22 7.15
N LEU A 419 -1.15 22.52 6.96
CA LEU A 419 -1.79 23.52 7.81
C LEU A 419 -3.33 23.39 7.74
N LYS A 420 -3.99 23.42 8.90
CA LYS A 420 -5.44 23.54 9.08
C LYS A 420 -5.83 24.99 8.83
N THR A 421 -6.15 25.31 7.58
CA THR A 421 -6.50 26.68 7.20
C THR A 421 -7.84 27.09 7.82
N MET A 422 -7.85 28.20 8.57
CA MET A 422 -9.09 28.81 9.08
C MET A 422 -9.68 29.86 8.11
N ASP A 423 -8.82 30.53 7.33
CA ASP A 423 -9.19 31.53 6.32
C ASP A 423 -8.18 31.49 5.14
N GLY A 424 -8.67 31.54 3.89
CA GLY A 424 -7.82 31.65 2.69
C GLY A 424 -7.82 30.42 1.78
N THR A 425 -6.71 30.25 1.04
CA THR A 425 -6.45 29.09 0.17
C THR A 425 -6.05 27.91 1.04
N ASP A 426 -6.79 26.81 0.97
CA ASP A 426 -6.47 25.58 1.69
C ASP A 426 -5.72 24.63 0.76
N LEU A 427 -4.49 24.25 1.13
CA LEU A 427 -3.70 23.26 0.38
C LEU A 427 -3.89 21.89 0.99
N VAL A 428 -4.18 20.91 0.13
CA VAL A 428 -4.48 19.54 0.55
C VAL A 428 -3.81 18.55 -0.37
N ALA A 429 -3.52 17.36 0.16
CA ALA A 429 -3.11 16.25 -0.69
C ALA A 429 -4.35 15.77 -1.48
N HIS A 430 -4.32 15.93 -2.80
CA HIS A 430 -5.34 15.37 -3.70
C HIS A 430 -5.18 13.86 -3.87
N HIS A 431 -3.95 13.36 -3.67
CA HIS A 431 -3.60 11.94 -3.67
C HIS A 431 -2.29 11.77 -2.90
N MET A 432 -2.16 10.68 -2.16
CA MET A 432 -0.90 10.25 -1.54
C MET A 432 -0.60 8.82 -1.96
N ARG A 433 0.70 8.47 -2.01
CA ARG A 433 1.16 7.12 -2.30
C ARG A 433 2.42 6.79 -1.53
N VAL A 434 2.55 5.51 -1.18
CA VAL A 434 3.78 4.90 -0.64
C VAL A 434 4.47 4.12 -1.76
N GLY A 435 5.75 4.40 -2.02
CA GLY A 435 6.56 3.77 -3.05
C GLY A 435 7.98 3.46 -2.59
N HIS A 436 8.83 3.01 -3.52
CA HIS A 436 10.27 2.78 -3.29
C HIS A 436 10.57 1.92 -2.06
N ARG A 437 10.01 0.70 -2.04
CA ARG A 437 10.00 -0.18 -0.86
C ARG A 437 11.24 -1.04 -0.65
N ASP A 438 12.15 -1.03 -1.62
CA ASP A 438 13.28 -1.94 -1.70
C ASP A 438 14.60 -1.32 -1.18
N PRO A 439 14.96 -0.07 -1.50
CA PRO A 439 16.31 0.43 -1.22
C PRO A 439 16.51 0.94 0.22
N SER A 440 15.47 1.00 1.06
CA SER A 440 15.56 1.43 2.45
C SER A 440 14.61 0.59 3.32
N ASP A 441 14.80 0.62 4.63
CA ASP A 441 13.83 0.07 5.58
C ASP A 441 12.62 0.99 5.78
N HIS A 442 12.71 2.25 5.32
CA HIS A 442 11.56 3.10 5.06
C HIS A 442 11.10 3.02 3.61
N TYR A 443 9.88 3.48 3.36
CA TYR A 443 9.25 3.61 2.07
C TYR A 443 9.02 5.09 1.79
N ALA A 444 9.27 5.52 0.57
CA ALA A 444 9.06 6.90 0.18
C ALA A 444 7.56 7.26 0.24
N LEU A 445 7.25 8.33 0.97
CA LEU A 445 5.90 8.89 1.06
C LEU A 445 5.78 10.09 0.13
N GLU A 446 4.84 10.04 -0.82
CA GLU A 446 4.59 11.12 -1.78
C GLU A 446 3.18 11.67 -1.64
N ALA A 447 3.04 13.00 -1.79
CA ALA A 447 1.77 13.69 -1.90
C ALA A 447 1.72 14.58 -3.15
N LEU A 448 0.58 14.50 -3.86
CA LEU A 448 0.19 15.48 -4.86
C LEU A 448 -0.62 16.60 -4.18
N ILE A 449 0.03 17.70 -3.86
CA ILE A 449 -0.54 18.82 -3.10
C ILE A 449 -1.09 19.88 -4.04
N GLN A 450 -2.35 20.27 -3.84
CA GLN A 450 -3.04 21.28 -4.63
C GLN A 450 -4.08 22.02 -3.78
N VAL A 451 -4.56 23.16 -4.27
CA VAL A 451 -5.67 23.91 -3.67
C VAL A 451 -6.92 23.03 -3.61
N ARG A 452 -7.52 22.97 -2.41
CA ARG A 452 -8.76 22.23 -2.17
C ARG A 452 -9.84 22.63 -3.18
N ASP A 453 -10.45 21.60 -3.76
CA ASP A 453 -11.56 21.68 -4.70
C ASP A 453 -12.66 20.67 -4.30
N ASP A 454 -13.81 20.73 -4.97
CA ASP A 454 -14.91 19.79 -4.69
C ASP A 454 -14.49 18.35 -5.04
N HIS A 455 -14.71 17.44 -4.09
CA HIS A 455 -14.41 16.01 -4.23
C HIS A 455 -12.94 15.71 -4.57
N CYS A 456 -12.01 16.59 -4.23
CA CYS A 456 -10.61 16.48 -4.66
C CYS A 456 -9.74 15.52 -3.84
N GLN A 457 -10.28 15.04 -2.72
CA GLN A 457 -9.65 14.05 -1.84
C GLN A 457 -10.55 12.83 -1.68
N PRO A 458 -9.99 11.63 -1.41
CA PRO A 458 -10.77 10.44 -1.10
C PRO A 458 -11.82 10.64 0.01
N CYS A 459 -11.51 11.34 1.11
CA CYS A 459 -12.47 11.59 2.19
C CYS A 459 -13.66 12.47 1.79
N SER A 460 -13.53 13.16 0.67
CA SER A 460 -14.58 14.01 0.08
C SER A 460 -15.19 13.40 -1.19
N ALA A 461 -14.84 12.15 -1.55
CA ALA A 461 -15.28 11.53 -2.79
C ALA A 461 -16.81 11.48 -2.95
N VAL A 462 -17.29 11.49 -4.19
CA VAL A 462 -18.70 11.29 -4.50
C VAL A 462 -19.10 9.85 -4.16
N ASP A 463 -19.93 9.66 -3.13
CA ASP A 463 -20.54 8.36 -2.82
C ASP A 463 -21.61 8.02 -3.87
N ILE A 464 -21.33 7.03 -4.72
CA ILE A 464 -22.24 6.67 -5.81
C ILE A 464 -23.55 6.05 -5.31
N ASP A 465 -23.52 5.37 -4.16
CA ASP A 465 -24.73 4.79 -3.56
C ASP A 465 -25.64 5.90 -3.02
N ALA A 466 -25.05 6.97 -2.47
CA ALA A 466 -25.81 8.14 -2.01
C ALA A 466 -26.42 8.94 -3.17
N ALA A 467 -25.74 8.99 -4.32
CA ALA A 467 -26.28 9.59 -5.55
C ALA A 467 -27.41 8.74 -6.15
N GLY A 468 -27.31 7.42 -6.01
CA GLY A 468 -28.26 6.44 -6.54
C GLY A 468 -28.07 6.15 -8.03
N PRO A 469 -28.53 4.98 -8.50
CA PRO A 469 -28.45 4.63 -9.92
C PRO A 469 -29.38 5.50 -10.77
N ILE A 470 -28.92 5.87 -11.96
CA ILE A 470 -29.68 6.63 -12.96
C ILE A 470 -30.38 5.74 -14.00
N ALA A 471 -30.00 4.46 -14.09
CA ALA A 471 -30.69 3.44 -14.87
C ALA A 471 -30.45 2.02 -14.32
N GLY A 472 -31.20 1.06 -14.84
CA GLY A 472 -31.19 -0.34 -14.39
C GLY A 472 -32.09 -0.62 -13.18
N THR A 473 -32.70 0.41 -12.58
CA THR A 473 -33.66 0.21 -11.49
C THR A 473 -34.96 -0.38 -12.01
N SER A 474 -35.37 -1.52 -11.46
CA SER A 474 -36.61 -2.18 -11.79
C SER A 474 -37.72 -1.81 -10.80
N GLY A 475 -38.94 -1.62 -11.32
CA GLY A 475 -40.14 -1.54 -10.48
C GLY A 475 -40.53 -2.93 -9.95
N ALA A 476 -41.40 -2.97 -8.95
CA ALA A 476 -41.89 -4.24 -8.40
C ALA A 476 -42.44 -5.18 -9.50
N GLY A 477 -41.90 -6.40 -9.57
CA GLY A 477 -42.29 -7.41 -10.56
C GLY A 477 -41.69 -7.24 -11.95
N GLN A 478 -40.78 -6.28 -12.16
CA GLN A 478 -39.93 -6.20 -13.36
C GLN A 478 -38.60 -6.91 -13.09
N PRO A 479 -37.94 -7.47 -14.13
CA PRO A 479 -36.61 -8.04 -13.98
C PRO A 479 -35.60 -7.03 -13.42
N GLN A 480 -34.77 -7.45 -12.46
CA GLN A 480 -33.61 -6.68 -12.03
C GLN A 480 -32.48 -6.83 -13.05
N THR A 481 -31.72 -5.77 -13.26
CA THR A 481 -30.63 -5.72 -14.23
C THR A 481 -29.42 -5.00 -13.63
N SER A 482 -28.28 -5.06 -14.32
CA SER A 482 -27.11 -4.24 -13.99
C SER A 482 -27.48 -2.76 -13.81
N LEU A 483 -26.77 -2.07 -12.91
CA LEU A 483 -27.09 -0.71 -12.47
C LEU A 483 -26.08 0.29 -13.02
N ALA A 484 -26.55 1.43 -13.51
CA ALA A 484 -25.68 2.50 -14.00
C ALA A 484 -25.75 3.74 -13.11
N TYR A 485 -24.60 4.28 -12.73
CA TYR A 485 -24.43 5.50 -11.93
C TYR A 485 -23.69 6.56 -12.75
N LEU A 486 -23.93 7.83 -12.43
CA LEU A 486 -23.30 8.96 -13.10
C LEU A 486 -22.53 9.81 -12.11
N VAL A 487 -21.26 10.07 -12.43
CA VAL A 487 -20.43 11.06 -11.77
C VAL A 487 -19.98 12.08 -12.81
N GLN A 488 -20.10 13.37 -12.50
CA GLN A 488 -19.69 14.46 -13.37
C GLN A 488 -18.61 15.28 -12.65
N PRO A 489 -17.33 14.91 -12.78
CA PRO A 489 -16.26 15.67 -12.14
C PRO A 489 -16.20 17.09 -12.69
N ASP A 490 -16.04 18.06 -11.80
CA ASP A 490 -15.67 19.44 -12.10
C ASP A 490 -14.31 19.70 -11.46
N ILE A 491 -13.25 19.74 -12.28
CA ILE A 491 -11.86 19.88 -11.83
C ILE A 491 -11.43 21.31 -12.13
N ALA A 492 -11.47 22.17 -11.11
CA ALA A 492 -11.22 23.59 -11.25
C ALA A 492 -9.72 23.95 -11.28
N ALA A 493 -8.86 23.11 -10.69
CA ALA A 493 -7.42 23.33 -10.62
C ALA A 493 -6.63 22.57 -11.70
N GLU A 494 -5.55 23.16 -12.21
CA GLU A 494 -4.60 22.46 -13.07
C GLU A 494 -3.94 21.31 -12.29
N GLY A 495 -3.86 20.13 -12.91
CA GLY A 495 -3.43 18.87 -12.31
C GLY A 495 -4.29 18.41 -11.13
N GLY A 496 -5.48 19.02 -10.94
CA GLY A 496 -6.44 18.62 -9.93
C GLY A 496 -6.98 17.21 -10.17
N ARG A 497 -7.65 16.69 -9.14
CA ARG A 497 -8.29 15.37 -9.16
C ARG A 497 -9.72 15.53 -8.63
N SER A 498 -10.58 14.61 -9.02
CA SER A 498 -11.89 14.40 -8.42
C SER A 498 -12.02 12.91 -8.11
N TRP A 499 -12.69 12.56 -7.02
CA TRP A 499 -12.81 11.19 -6.54
C TRP A 499 -14.26 10.73 -6.48
N ALA A 500 -14.48 9.45 -6.78
CA ALA A 500 -15.73 8.74 -6.50
C ALA A 500 -15.47 7.54 -5.59
N TRP A 501 -16.46 7.22 -4.76
CA TRP A 501 -16.42 6.13 -3.79
C TRP A 501 -17.43 5.05 -4.16
N VAL A 502 -16.93 3.83 -4.36
CA VAL A 502 -17.73 2.63 -4.65
C VAL A 502 -17.68 1.75 -3.39
N ARG A 503 -18.67 1.91 -2.52
CA ARG A 503 -18.69 1.23 -1.21
C ARG A 503 -18.81 -0.29 -1.31
N ARG A 504 -19.49 -0.79 -2.34
CA ARG A 504 -19.79 -2.22 -2.46
C ARG A 504 -18.71 -2.92 -3.29
N PRO A 505 -18.02 -3.94 -2.76
CA PRO A 505 -17.17 -4.80 -3.56
C PRO A 505 -17.93 -5.45 -4.71
N GLY A 506 -17.23 -5.84 -5.77
CA GLY A 506 -17.85 -6.48 -6.92
C GLY A 506 -17.13 -6.22 -8.23
N THR A 507 -17.84 -6.47 -9.33
CA THR A 507 -17.36 -6.21 -10.69
C THR A 507 -18.01 -4.94 -11.24
N TYR A 508 -17.18 -4.01 -11.74
CA TYR A 508 -17.65 -2.73 -12.25
C TYR A 508 -16.93 -2.36 -13.55
N THR A 509 -17.65 -1.76 -14.48
CA THR A 509 -17.08 -1.10 -15.65
C THR A 509 -17.18 0.41 -15.51
N PHE A 510 -16.09 1.10 -15.84
CA PHE A 510 -16.02 2.56 -15.87
C PHE A 510 -15.89 3.04 -17.31
N HIS A 511 -16.92 3.69 -17.83
CA HIS A 511 -16.88 4.43 -19.10
C HIS A 511 -16.72 5.91 -18.79
N HIS A 512 -15.76 6.57 -19.40
CA HIS A 512 -15.48 7.97 -19.09
C HIS A 512 -15.24 8.80 -20.33
N SER A 513 -15.25 10.12 -20.15
CA SER A 513 -14.89 11.04 -21.22
C SER A 513 -13.45 10.82 -21.70
N PRO A 514 -13.17 10.92 -23.02
CA PRO A 514 -11.80 10.78 -23.55
C PRO A 514 -10.83 11.85 -23.05
N SER A 515 -11.36 12.94 -22.50
CA SER A 515 -10.62 14.01 -21.84
C SER A 515 -10.16 13.66 -20.42
N LEU A 516 -10.64 12.56 -19.84
CA LEU A 516 -10.30 12.11 -18.49
C LEU A 516 -9.31 10.95 -18.53
N VAL A 517 -8.50 10.86 -17.48
CA VAL A 517 -7.78 9.65 -17.07
C VAL A 517 -8.43 9.16 -15.79
N VAL A 518 -8.80 7.88 -15.77
CA VAL A 518 -9.45 7.22 -14.64
C VAL A 518 -8.55 6.13 -14.10
N GLU A 519 -8.30 6.19 -12.80
CA GLU A 519 -7.50 5.22 -12.04
C GLU A 519 -8.38 4.68 -10.91
N VAL A 520 -8.42 3.36 -10.74
CA VAL A 520 -9.24 2.70 -9.71
C VAL A 520 -8.29 2.10 -8.69
N PHE A 521 -8.58 2.30 -7.41
CA PHE A 521 -7.78 1.84 -6.28
C PHE A 521 -8.64 0.97 -5.37
N ALA A 522 -8.02 0.01 -4.71
CA ALA A 522 -8.65 -0.65 -3.57
C ALA A 522 -8.70 0.34 -2.40
N ALA A 523 -9.72 0.24 -1.55
CA ALA A 523 -9.86 1.16 -0.41
C ALA A 523 -8.77 0.98 0.66
N ASP A 524 -8.12 -0.18 0.67
CA ASP A 524 -7.04 -0.60 1.55
C ASP A 524 -5.63 -0.47 0.92
N ASP A 525 -5.54 -0.06 -0.35
CA ASP A 525 -4.29 0.31 -1.02
C ASP A 525 -4.54 1.45 -2.03
N ILE A 526 -4.38 2.69 -1.56
CA ILE A 526 -4.50 3.88 -2.40
C ILE A 526 -3.19 4.22 -3.12
N SER A 527 -2.12 3.48 -2.84
CA SER A 527 -0.80 3.70 -3.44
C SER A 527 -0.70 3.06 -4.83
N ARG A 528 -1.44 1.96 -5.07
CA ARG A 528 -1.34 1.16 -6.29
C ARG A 528 -2.69 1.02 -6.98
N PRO A 529 -2.83 1.48 -8.24
CA PRO A 529 -4.08 1.29 -8.95
C PRO A 529 -4.31 -0.19 -9.26
N LEU A 530 -5.57 -0.61 -9.19
CA LEU A 530 -6.02 -1.93 -9.61
C LEU A 530 -5.69 -2.18 -11.07
N THR A 531 -5.34 -3.42 -11.38
CA THR A 531 -5.13 -3.85 -12.76
C THR A 531 -6.48 -4.03 -13.45
N ARG A 532 -6.62 -3.47 -14.65
CA ARG A 532 -7.81 -3.67 -15.48
C ARG A 532 -7.98 -5.15 -15.83
N LEU A 533 -9.14 -5.71 -15.51
CA LEU A 533 -9.49 -7.09 -15.83
C LEU A 533 -9.84 -7.25 -17.31
N ASP A 534 -10.66 -6.34 -17.84
CA ASP A 534 -11.21 -6.41 -19.20
C ASP A 534 -11.71 -5.04 -19.71
N SER A 535 -12.26 -5.02 -20.93
CA SER A 535 -13.02 -3.89 -21.47
C SER A 535 -14.44 -4.28 -21.89
N LEU A 536 -15.38 -3.33 -21.84
CA LEU A 536 -16.75 -3.53 -22.28
C LEU A 536 -17.19 -2.36 -23.18
N SER A 537 -17.60 -2.68 -24.41
CA SER A 537 -18.17 -1.69 -25.32
C SER A 537 -19.53 -1.19 -24.81
N LYS A 538 -19.78 0.11 -24.92
CA LYS A 538 -21.09 0.73 -24.63
C LYS A 538 -22.23 0.22 -25.49
N SER A 539 -21.93 -0.47 -26.60
CA SER A 539 -22.94 -1.10 -27.48
C SER A 539 -23.33 -2.51 -27.02
N ALA A 540 -22.56 -3.09 -26.09
CA ALA A 540 -22.76 -4.43 -25.55
C ALA A 540 -23.40 -4.41 -24.15
N VAL A 541 -23.70 -3.22 -23.60
CA VAL A 541 -24.35 -3.09 -22.29
C VAL A 541 -25.81 -3.57 -22.35
N PRO A 542 -26.41 -4.02 -21.23
CA PRO A 542 -27.79 -4.49 -21.22
C PRO A 542 -28.79 -3.40 -21.67
N PRO A 543 -29.90 -3.78 -22.34
CA PRO A 543 -30.91 -2.82 -22.80
C PRO A 543 -31.46 -1.90 -21.70
N ALA A 544 -31.53 -2.37 -20.46
CA ALA A 544 -32.04 -1.62 -19.31
C ALA A 544 -31.19 -0.40 -18.92
N VAL A 545 -29.89 -0.41 -19.25
CA VAL A 545 -28.98 0.72 -19.01
C VAL A 545 -28.63 1.49 -20.29
N GLN A 546 -28.93 0.92 -21.47
CA GLN A 546 -28.61 1.52 -22.77
C GLN A 546 -29.12 2.95 -22.93
N VAL A 547 -30.26 3.30 -22.32
CA VAL A 547 -30.83 4.67 -22.39
C VAL A 547 -29.85 5.75 -21.91
N VAL A 548 -29.08 5.46 -20.86
CA VAL A 548 -28.07 6.39 -20.31
C VAL A 548 -26.86 6.45 -21.23
N TYR A 549 -26.45 5.32 -21.79
CA TYR A 549 -25.38 5.27 -22.77
C TYR A 549 -25.76 5.98 -24.07
N ASP A 550 -27.03 6.02 -24.46
CA ASP A 550 -27.49 6.80 -25.61
C ASP A 550 -27.50 8.31 -25.31
N GLU A 551 -27.87 8.70 -24.08
CA GLU A 551 -27.85 10.09 -23.61
C GLU A 551 -26.43 10.66 -23.54
N PHE A 552 -25.50 9.91 -22.94
CA PHE A 552 -24.11 10.35 -22.72
C PHE A 552 -23.12 9.82 -23.75
N GLY A 553 -23.53 8.97 -24.69
CA GLY A 553 -22.64 8.20 -25.56
C GLY A 553 -21.73 9.01 -26.48
N ARG A 554 -22.04 10.29 -26.71
CA ARG A 554 -21.16 11.22 -27.44
C ARG A 554 -20.06 11.84 -26.56
N GLN A 555 -20.18 11.72 -25.25
CA GLN A 555 -19.30 12.31 -24.25
C GLN A 555 -18.35 11.29 -23.62
N ILE A 556 -18.57 10.00 -23.83
CA ILE A 556 -17.76 8.90 -23.29
C ILE A 556 -17.12 8.06 -24.40
N ASP A 557 -16.00 7.41 -24.08
CA ASP A 557 -15.35 6.45 -24.95
C ASP A 557 -16.26 5.24 -25.25
N ASP A 558 -15.97 4.56 -26.37
CA ASP A 558 -16.73 3.36 -26.74
C ASP A 558 -16.47 2.21 -25.78
N GLU A 559 -15.21 2.04 -25.36
CA GLU A 559 -14.76 0.99 -24.45
C GLU A 559 -14.63 1.53 -23.02
N GLY A 560 -15.28 0.86 -22.08
CA GLY A 560 -15.08 1.07 -20.65
C GLY A 560 -14.07 0.08 -20.09
N SER A 561 -13.46 0.41 -18.95
CA SER A 561 -12.51 -0.48 -18.27
C SER A 561 -13.19 -1.21 -17.12
N THR A 562 -13.09 -2.53 -17.12
CA THR A 562 -13.73 -3.40 -16.11
C THR A 562 -12.72 -3.83 -15.05
N PHE A 563 -13.13 -3.74 -13.79
CA PHE A 563 -12.36 -4.10 -12.62
C PHE A 563 -13.18 -5.01 -11.71
N VAL A 564 -12.48 -5.79 -10.89
CA VAL A 564 -13.05 -6.57 -9.81
C VAL A 564 -12.20 -6.33 -8.57
N ASN A 565 -12.85 -6.13 -7.43
CA ASN A 565 -12.15 -6.05 -6.15
C ASN A 565 -12.96 -6.71 -5.03
N ARG A 566 -12.25 -7.32 -4.08
CA ARG A 566 -12.86 -7.92 -2.88
C ARG A 566 -13.23 -6.88 -1.85
N GLU A 567 -12.51 -5.76 -1.88
CA GLU A 567 -12.73 -4.60 -1.04
C GLU A 567 -13.46 -3.49 -1.81
N PRO A 568 -14.04 -2.50 -1.09
CA PRO A 568 -14.54 -1.28 -1.71
C PRO A 568 -13.47 -0.59 -2.58
N MET A 569 -13.89 0.32 -3.46
CA MET A 569 -12.97 0.98 -4.40
C MET A 569 -13.07 2.50 -4.37
N LEU A 570 -11.93 3.15 -4.54
CA LEU A 570 -11.81 4.58 -4.81
C LEU A 570 -11.48 4.80 -6.29
N VAL A 571 -12.15 5.75 -6.92
CA VAL A 571 -11.95 6.05 -8.35
C VAL A 571 -11.46 7.48 -8.48
N SER A 572 -10.20 7.65 -8.89
CA SER A 572 -9.62 8.94 -9.18
C SER A 572 -9.86 9.33 -10.63
N MET A 573 -10.25 10.58 -10.85
CA MET A 573 -10.41 11.20 -12.16
C MET A 573 -9.52 12.44 -12.25
N ARG A 574 -8.78 12.56 -13.36
CA ARG A 574 -8.02 13.78 -13.71
C ARG A 574 -8.16 14.08 -15.18
N THR A 575 -7.96 15.34 -15.58
CA THR A 575 -7.95 15.66 -17.01
C THR A 575 -6.67 15.16 -17.65
N LYS A 576 -6.78 14.60 -18.86
CA LYS A 576 -5.65 14.08 -19.64
C LYS A 576 -4.65 15.17 -20.01
N SER A 577 -5.13 16.39 -20.25
CA SER A 577 -4.29 17.55 -20.54
C SER A 577 -3.62 18.15 -19.29
N GLY A 578 -4.08 17.77 -18.09
CA GLY A 578 -3.76 18.45 -16.84
C GLY A 578 -4.48 19.78 -16.65
N ALA A 579 -5.05 20.42 -17.68
CA ALA A 579 -5.76 21.69 -17.52
C ALA A 579 -7.09 21.51 -16.76
N PRO A 580 -7.62 22.57 -16.10
CA PRO A 580 -8.97 22.54 -15.54
C PRO A 580 -10.01 22.08 -16.57
N GLY A 581 -11.03 21.36 -16.11
CA GLY A 581 -12.07 20.84 -16.99
C GLY A 581 -13.05 19.93 -16.29
N SER A 582 -14.05 19.52 -17.05
CA SER A 582 -15.10 18.62 -16.59
C SER A 582 -15.20 17.38 -17.49
N GLY A 583 -15.97 16.39 -17.05
CA GLY A 583 -16.27 15.23 -17.87
C GLY A 583 -17.44 14.42 -17.34
N VAL A 584 -17.58 13.22 -17.89
CA VAL A 584 -18.57 12.22 -17.47
C VAL A 584 -17.82 10.94 -17.11
N LEU A 585 -18.22 10.34 -16.00
CA LEU A 585 -17.91 8.97 -15.61
C LEU A 585 -19.24 8.23 -15.42
N LEU A 586 -19.49 7.22 -16.25
CA LEU A 586 -20.52 6.23 -16.02
C LEU A 586 -19.89 5.03 -15.33
N VAL A 587 -20.50 4.63 -14.21
CA VAL A 587 -20.12 3.45 -13.45
C VAL A 587 -21.22 2.41 -13.67
N LEU A 588 -20.87 1.27 -14.25
CA LEU A 588 -21.77 0.14 -14.45
C LEU A 588 -21.44 -0.95 -13.43
N GLU A 589 -22.37 -1.22 -12.53
CA GLU A 589 -22.31 -2.35 -11.61
C GLU A 589 -22.84 -3.62 -12.30
N HIS A 590 -22.02 -4.66 -12.32
CA HIS A 590 -22.37 -5.93 -12.95
C HIS A 590 -23.21 -6.78 -12.00
N LEU A 591 -24.45 -7.09 -12.41
CA LEU A 591 -25.30 -8.06 -11.72
C LEU A 591 -25.34 -9.43 -12.40
N GLY A 592 -24.55 -9.67 -13.46
CA GLY A 592 -24.55 -10.95 -14.16
C GLY A 592 -25.85 -11.24 -14.91
N ASP A 593 -26.66 -10.23 -15.21
CA ASP A 593 -27.91 -10.34 -15.97
C ASP A 593 -27.69 -10.60 -17.48
N SER A 594 -26.44 -10.62 -17.94
CA SER A 594 -26.05 -10.99 -19.29
C SER A 594 -24.60 -11.50 -19.32
N LYS A 595 -24.21 -12.18 -20.40
CA LYS A 595 -22.80 -12.57 -20.61
C LYS A 595 -21.84 -11.36 -20.61
N ALA A 596 -22.28 -10.21 -21.13
CA ALA A 596 -21.47 -8.99 -21.20
C ALA A 596 -21.23 -8.35 -19.82
N THR A 597 -22.21 -8.48 -18.93
CA THR A 597 -22.15 -8.01 -17.53
C THR A 597 -21.87 -9.14 -16.55
N ALA A 598 -21.20 -10.21 -17.00
CA ALA A 598 -20.84 -11.33 -16.15
C ALA A 598 -19.99 -10.84 -14.95
N ILE A 599 -20.30 -11.37 -13.77
CA ILE A 599 -19.57 -11.06 -12.54
C ILE A 599 -18.25 -11.83 -12.55
N ALA A 600 -17.14 -11.14 -12.39
CA ALA A 600 -15.85 -11.79 -12.25
C ALA A 600 -15.79 -12.51 -10.90
N LEU A 601 -15.30 -13.75 -10.90
CA LEU A 601 -15.07 -14.55 -9.70
C LEU A 601 -13.60 -14.45 -9.30
N PRO A 602 -13.27 -13.82 -8.16
CA PRO A 602 -11.93 -13.91 -7.60
C PRO A 602 -11.66 -15.30 -6.98
N PRO A 603 -10.41 -15.77 -7.01
CA PRO A 603 -10.03 -17.04 -6.40
C PRO A 603 -10.46 -17.17 -4.94
N HIS A 604 -11.17 -18.25 -4.62
CA HIS A 604 -11.62 -18.64 -3.28
C HIS A 604 -12.51 -17.62 -2.57
N GLN A 605 -13.12 -16.70 -3.31
CA GLN A 605 -14.10 -15.79 -2.75
C GLN A 605 -15.49 -16.36 -2.92
N ASP A 606 -16.24 -16.37 -1.83
CA ASP A 606 -17.67 -16.64 -1.85
C ASP A 606 -18.37 -15.38 -2.37
N VAL A 607 -19.05 -15.51 -3.49
CA VAL A 607 -19.81 -14.43 -4.14
C VAL A 607 -21.29 -14.77 -4.06
N LEU A 608 -22.09 -13.86 -3.49
CA LEU A 608 -23.54 -14.00 -3.48
C LEU A 608 -24.06 -13.89 -4.92
N VAL A 609 -24.85 -14.86 -5.35
CA VAL A 609 -25.53 -14.79 -6.64
C VAL A 609 -26.66 -13.76 -6.51
N PRO A 610 -26.71 -12.70 -7.35
CA PRO A 610 -27.57 -11.54 -7.14
C PRO A 610 -29.01 -11.77 -7.59
N PHE A 611 -29.57 -12.95 -7.34
CA PHE A 611 -30.96 -13.26 -7.62
C PHE A 611 -31.88 -12.45 -6.70
N PRO A 612 -32.77 -11.60 -7.25
CA PRO A 612 -33.73 -10.89 -6.42
C PRO A 612 -34.81 -11.81 -5.86
N PRO A 613 -35.31 -11.53 -4.64
CA PRO A 613 -36.45 -12.24 -4.08
C PRO A 613 -37.74 -11.98 -4.87
N ASN A 614 -38.36 -13.03 -5.39
CA ASN A 614 -39.64 -13.01 -6.12
C ASN A 614 -39.66 -12.10 -7.36
N GLN A 615 -38.50 -11.87 -7.96
CA GLN A 615 -38.33 -11.18 -9.25
C GLN A 615 -37.28 -11.92 -10.04
N ARG A 616 -37.23 -11.73 -11.35
CA ARG A 616 -36.20 -12.33 -12.19
C ARG A 616 -34.93 -11.47 -12.23
N LEU A 617 -33.77 -12.10 -12.41
CA LEU A 617 -32.54 -11.44 -12.83
C LEU A 617 -32.44 -11.51 -14.36
N GLY A 618 -32.47 -10.36 -15.04
CA GLY A 618 -32.60 -10.33 -16.49
C GLY A 618 -33.89 -11.01 -16.99
N ASP A 619 -34.02 -11.16 -18.31
CA ASP A 619 -35.24 -11.73 -18.90
C ASP A 619 -35.38 -13.24 -18.67
N ASP A 620 -34.26 -13.93 -18.48
CA ASP A 620 -34.15 -15.39 -18.44
C ASP A 620 -33.87 -15.97 -17.03
N ASP A 621 -33.80 -15.11 -15.99
CA ASP A 621 -33.49 -15.50 -14.61
C ASP A 621 -32.18 -16.29 -14.48
N THR A 622 -31.18 -15.82 -15.23
CA THR A 622 -29.85 -16.40 -15.31
C THR A 622 -28.83 -15.44 -14.72
N ALA A 623 -27.93 -15.95 -13.88
CA ALA A 623 -26.76 -15.23 -13.41
C ALA A 623 -25.51 -15.71 -14.15
N TRP A 624 -24.83 -14.78 -14.82
CA TRP A 624 -23.59 -14.98 -15.54
C TRP A 624 -22.40 -14.58 -14.67
N PHE A 625 -21.44 -15.49 -14.60
CA PHE A 625 -20.15 -15.30 -13.97
C PHE A 625 -19.04 -15.58 -14.96
N ARG A 626 -17.86 -15.02 -14.70
CA ARG A 626 -16.66 -15.28 -15.48
C ARG A 626 -15.47 -15.49 -14.56
N LEU A 627 -14.57 -16.34 -14.97
CA LEU A 627 -13.26 -16.50 -14.36
C LEU A 627 -12.20 -16.59 -15.44
N ARG A 628 -10.99 -16.15 -15.11
CA ARG A 628 -9.83 -16.26 -15.98
C ARG A 628 -8.80 -17.13 -15.28
N THR A 629 -8.57 -18.32 -15.79
CA THR A 629 -7.48 -19.16 -15.30
C THR A 629 -6.16 -18.47 -15.61
N VAL A 630 -5.14 -18.74 -14.81
CA VAL A 630 -3.82 -18.14 -15.01
C VAL A 630 -2.79 -19.19 -15.42
N LYS A 631 -1.79 -18.79 -16.20
CA LYS A 631 -0.59 -19.61 -16.38
C LYS A 631 0.25 -19.53 -15.11
N THR A 632 0.87 -20.64 -14.71
CA THR A 632 1.88 -20.66 -13.63
C THR A 632 3.28 -20.59 -14.23
N LEU A 633 4.29 -20.22 -13.45
CA LEU A 633 5.67 -20.11 -13.95
C LEU A 633 6.13 -21.42 -14.62
N MET A 634 5.83 -22.57 -14.00
CA MET A 634 6.20 -23.89 -14.52
C MET A 634 5.15 -24.51 -15.46
N GLY A 635 4.00 -23.86 -15.66
CA GLY A 635 2.95 -24.35 -16.57
C GLY A 635 2.30 -25.68 -16.14
N THR A 636 2.43 -26.06 -14.88
CA THR A 636 1.90 -27.32 -14.32
C THR A 636 0.37 -27.39 -14.46
N PRO A 637 -0.18 -28.43 -15.13
CA PRO A 637 -1.61 -28.67 -15.15
C PRO A 637 -2.16 -28.91 -13.73
N ARG A 638 -3.34 -28.35 -13.44
CA ARG A 638 -3.94 -28.39 -12.11
C ARG A 638 -5.45 -28.56 -12.17
N GLN A 639 -6.02 -29.16 -11.13
CA GLN A 639 -7.48 -29.25 -10.98
C GLN A 639 -7.99 -27.97 -10.32
N GLU A 640 -9.07 -27.43 -10.89
CA GLU A 640 -9.82 -26.31 -10.35
C GLU A 640 -11.31 -26.67 -10.34
N SER A 641 -12.08 -25.98 -9.49
CA SER A 641 -13.51 -26.23 -9.40
C SER A 641 -14.30 -24.96 -9.17
N VAL A 642 -15.53 -24.95 -9.68
CA VAL A 642 -16.54 -23.95 -9.33
C VAL A 642 -17.69 -24.66 -8.61
N THR A 643 -18.04 -24.16 -7.43
CA THR A 643 -19.13 -24.68 -6.62
C THR A 643 -20.22 -23.64 -6.44
N VAL A 644 -21.48 -24.06 -6.52
CA VAL A 644 -22.64 -23.22 -6.18
C VAL A 644 -23.41 -23.88 -5.06
N GLU A 645 -23.43 -23.25 -3.89
CA GLU A 645 -24.24 -23.68 -2.76
C GLU A 645 -25.68 -23.14 -2.91
N GLN A 646 -26.66 -24.03 -2.78
CA GLN A 646 -28.08 -23.67 -2.82
C GLN A 646 -28.70 -23.81 -1.43
N PRO A 647 -29.09 -22.69 -0.78
CA PRO A 647 -29.65 -22.74 0.57
C PRO A 647 -31.06 -23.33 0.59
N ALA A 648 -31.79 -23.21 -0.52
CA ALA A 648 -33.12 -23.75 -0.72
C ALA A 648 -33.36 -24.00 -2.22
N GLY A 649 -34.32 -24.87 -2.52
CA GLY A 649 -34.73 -25.16 -3.89
C GLY A 649 -33.74 -26.04 -4.66
N SER A 650 -33.81 -25.93 -5.97
CA SER A 650 -32.91 -26.57 -6.93
C SER A 650 -32.60 -25.63 -8.08
N GLY A 651 -31.56 -25.98 -8.84
CA GLY A 651 -31.03 -25.12 -9.89
C GLY A 651 -30.04 -25.86 -10.76
N LYS A 652 -29.40 -25.11 -11.64
CA LYS A 652 -28.45 -25.58 -12.64
C LYS A 652 -27.20 -24.70 -12.67
N ILE A 653 -26.05 -25.34 -12.84
CA ILE A 653 -24.78 -24.70 -13.23
C ILE A 653 -24.39 -25.22 -14.62
N GLU A 654 -23.96 -24.33 -15.50
CA GLU A 654 -23.39 -24.67 -16.81
C GLU A 654 -22.11 -23.87 -17.05
N ALA A 655 -21.06 -24.55 -17.48
CA ALA A 655 -19.80 -23.94 -17.84
C ALA A 655 -19.66 -23.84 -19.36
N GLN A 656 -19.16 -22.71 -19.85
CA GLN A 656 -18.96 -22.44 -21.26
C GLN A 656 -17.60 -21.79 -21.50
N ASP A 657 -17.00 -22.05 -22.66
CA ASP A 657 -15.83 -21.30 -23.11
C ASP A 657 -16.21 -19.88 -23.58
N ALA A 658 -15.21 -19.07 -23.92
CA ALA A 658 -15.41 -17.73 -24.46
C ALA A 658 -16.30 -17.71 -25.73
N ALA A 659 -16.22 -18.74 -26.58
CA ALA A 659 -17.03 -18.89 -27.79
C ALA A 659 -18.48 -19.35 -27.51
N GLY A 660 -18.80 -19.73 -26.27
CA GLY A 660 -20.11 -20.25 -25.87
C GLY A 660 -20.27 -21.76 -26.05
N SER A 661 -19.19 -22.50 -26.30
CA SER A 661 -19.24 -23.96 -26.33
C SER A 661 -19.35 -24.51 -24.91
N GLY A 662 -20.26 -25.45 -24.67
CA GLY A 662 -20.44 -26.07 -23.36
C GLY A 662 -19.23 -26.91 -22.94
N LEU A 663 -18.77 -26.68 -21.70
CA LEU A 663 -17.67 -27.40 -21.03
C LEU A 663 -18.19 -28.41 -20.01
N GLY A 664 -19.43 -28.27 -19.56
CA GLY A 664 -20.10 -29.19 -18.64
C GLY A 664 -21.29 -28.54 -17.95
N SER A 665 -22.11 -29.35 -17.29
CA SER A 665 -23.25 -28.86 -16.50
C SER A 665 -23.58 -29.80 -15.35
N ASP A 666 -24.13 -29.26 -14.28
CA ASP A 666 -24.67 -30.00 -13.14
C ASP A 666 -26.01 -29.39 -12.71
N SER A 667 -26.88 -30.18 -12.08
CA SER A 667 -28.21 -29.74 -11.66
C SER A 667 -28.75 -30.55 -10.49
N GLY A 668 -29.45 -29.90 -9.58
CA GLY A 668 -30.06 -30.57 -8.43
C GLY A 668 -30.30 -29.62 -7.25
N PRO A 669 -30.77 -30.16 -6.12
CA PRO A 669 -30.78 -29.46 -4.84
C PRO A 669 -29.40 -29.58 -4.15
N ASN A 670 -29.03 -28.63 -3.30
CA ASN A 670 -27.72 -28.53 -2.59
C ASN A 670 -26.57 -27.96 -3.45
N THR A 671 -25.34 -28.43 -3.22
CA THR A 671 -24.13 -27.96 -3.90
C THR A 671 -24.02 -28.54 -5.31
N LEU A 672 -23.89 -27.65 -6.29
CA LEU A 672 -23.54 -28.00 -7.66
C LEU A 672 -22.05 -27.78 -7.88
N THR A 673 -21.41 -28.65 -8.68
CA THR A 673 -19.97 -28.57 -8.91
C THR A 673 -19.62 -28.69 -10.39
N HIS A 674 -18.70 -27.84 -10.85
CA HIS A 674 -18.02 -27.98 -12.13
C HIS A 674 -16.51 -28.09 -11.91
N ASP A 675 -15.94 -29.27 -12.14
CA ASP A 675 -14.50 -29.53 -12.07
C ASP A 675 -13.87 -29.46 -13.46
N PHE A 676 -12.70 -28.83 -13.56
CA PHE A 676 -11.95 -28.74 -14.82
C PHE A 676 -10.43 -28.71 -14.58
N THR A 677 -9.67 -29.03 -15.63
CA THR A 677 -8.20 -28.97 -15.60
C THR A 677 -7.72 -27.71 -16.31
N ALA A 678 -6.95 -26.88 -15.61
CA ALA A 678 -6.33 -25.68 -16.16
C ALA A 678 -4.82 -25.87 -16.34
N SER A 679 -4.28 -25.40 -17.46
CA SER A 679 -2.82 -25.36 -17.71
C SER A 679 -2.36 -24.07 -18.41
N ALA A 680 -3.30 -23.21 -18.78
CA ALA A 680 -3.05 -21.98 -19.51
C ALA A 680 -4.01 -20.88 -19.03
N GLU A 681 -3.86 -19.71 -19.64
CA GLU A 681 -4.83 -18.63 -19.51
C GLU A 681 -6.02 -18.89 -20.42
N ASP A 682 -7.17 -19.15 -19.82
CA ASP A 682 -8.43 -19.38 -20.50
C ASP A 682 -9.54 -18.59 -19.79
N GLU A 683 -10.55 -18.19 -20.55
CA GLU A 683 -11.74 -17.53 -20.03
C GLU A 683 -12.92 -18.51 -20.04
N ILE A 684 -13.49 -18.71 -18.85
CA ILE A 684 -14.63 -19.61 -18.63
C ILE A 684 -15.80 -18.79 -18.09
N PHE A 685 -16.96 -18.98 -18.71
CA PHE A 685 -18.22 -18.44 -18.24
C PHE A 685 -18.99 -19.50 -17.46
N ILE A 686 -19.50 -19.12 -16.30
CA ILE A 686 -20.36 -19.96 -15.48
C ILE A 686 -21.75 -19.36 -15.45
N VAL A 687 -22.72 -20.17 -15.78
CA VAL A 687 -24.13 -19.80 -15.88
C VAL A 687 -24.87 -20.49 -14.74
N VAL A 688 -25.48 -19.71 -13.86
CA VAL A 688 -26.28 -20.21 -12.73
C VAL A 688 -27.74 -19.88 -12.99
N GLN A 689 -28.61 -20.87 -12.83
CA GLN A 689 -30.06 -20.74 -12.94
C GLN A 689 -30.73 -21.39 -11.73
N ARG A 690 -31.83 -20.79 -11.27
CA ARG A 690 -32.68 -21.34 -10.21
C ARG A 690 -34.02 -21.79 -10.78
N ASP A 691 -34.66 -22.75 -10.13
CA ASP A 691 -35.95 -23.30 -10.59
C ASP A 691 -37.16 -22.42 -10.19
N SER A 692 -37.00 -21.54 -9.19
CA SER A 692 -38.06 -20.64 -8.70
C SER A 692 -37.55 -19.25 -8.35
N ASP A 693 -38.29 -18.21 -8.73
CA ASP A 693 -38.04 -16.81 -8.34
C ASP A 693 -37.99 -16.60 -6.81
N ALA A 694 -38.50 -17.55 -6.01
CA ALA A 694 -38.44 -17.51 -4.56
C ALA A 694 -37.10 -18.00 -3.99
N ASP A 695 -36.33 -18.75 -4.76
CA ASP A 695 -35.05 -19.31 -4.31
C ASP A 695 -33.96 -18.25 -4.42
N THR A 696 -33.42 -17.80 -3.29
CA THR A 696 -32.38 -16.77 -3.22
C THR A 696 -31.30 -17.14 -2.21
N GLY A 697 -30.16 -16.44 -2.25
CA GLY A 697 -29.08 -16.65 -1.29
C GLY A 697 -28.05 -17.69 -1.75
N GLN A 698 -28.09 -18.10 -3.02
CA GLN A 698 -27.07 -18.99 -3.59
C GLN A 698 -25.70 -18.31 -3.51
N VAL A 699 -24.67 -19.10 -3.22
CA VAL A 699 -23.28 -18.62 -3.13
C VAL A 699 -22.44 -19.40 -4.11
N ILE A 700 -21.70 -18.69 -4.96
CA ILE A 700 -20.77 -19.28 -5.92
C ILE A 700 -19.33 -19.03 -5.48
N ARG A 701 -18.47 -20.03 -5.68
CA ARG A 701 -17.04 -19.96 -5.35
C ARG A 701 -16.22 -20.63 -6.43
N TRP A 702 -15.13 -20.00 -6.85
CA TRP A 702 -14.08 -20.63 -7.65
C TRP A 702 -12.92 -21.05 -6.74
N SER A 703 -12.50 -22.31 -6.82
CA SER A 703 -11.37 -22.85 -6.04
C SER A 703 -10.23 -23.23 -6.97
N THR A 704 -9.04 -22.67 -6.73
CA THR A 704 -7.82 -22.94 -7.50
C THR A 704 -6.61 -23.17 -6.58
N PRO A 705 -5.70 -24.11 -6.85
CA PRO A 705 -4.49 -24.27 -6.03
C PRO A 705 -3.45 -23.16 -6.28
N VAL A 706 -3.70 -22.23 -7.20
CA VAL A 706 -2.73 -21.18 -7.52
C VAL A 706 -2.52 -20.22 -6.35
N SER A 707 -1.25 -19.95 -6.06
CA SER A 707 -0.78 -18.90 -5.18
C SER A 707 0.21 -18.02 -5.93
N TYR A 708 0.36 -16.77 -5.51
CA TYR A 708 1.33 -15.83 -6.05
C TYR A 708 2.41 -15.54 -5.02
N LEU A 709 3.67 -15.61 -5.42
CA LEU A 709 4.79 -15.02 -4.68
C LEU A 709 4.89 -13.54 -5.04
N ARG A 710 4.68 -12.65 -4.05
CA ARG A 710 4.63 -11.19 -4.20
C ARG A 710 5.99 -10.56 -3.94
N LEU A 711 6.84 -10.52 -4.96
CA LEU A 711 8.18 -9.92 -4.84
C LEU A 711 8.12 -8.40 -4.61
N ASP A 712 7.02 -7.75 -5.02
CA ASP A 712 6.71 -6.33 -4.79
C ASP A 712 6.19 -6.02 -3.37
N LYS A 713 5.94 -7.06 -2.58
CA LYS A 713 5.51 -6.98 -1.17
C LYS A 713 6.51 -7.67 -0.24
N GLY A 714 7.76 -7.78 -0.69
CA GLY A 714 8.86 -8.31 0.10
C GLY A 714 9.16 -9.78 -0.19
N PHE A 715 10.42 -10.01 -0.57
CA PHE A 715 11.09 -11.29 -0.50
C PHE A 715 12.52 -11.03 0.01
N THR A 716 12.79 -11.38 1.26
CA THR A 716 14.06 -11.09 1.93
C THR A 716 14.64 -12.34 2.56
N VAL A 717 15.96 -12.39 2.63
CA VAL A 717 16.71 -13.38 3.41
C VAL A 717 17.57 -12.59 4.38
N HIS A 718 17.22 -12.63 5.66
CA HIS A 718 17.87 -11.88 6.72
C HIS A 718 18.86 -12.76 7.46
N VAL A 719 20.06 -12.26 7.74
CA VAL A 719 21.11 -12.94 8.53
C VAL A 719 20.92 -12.54 9.99
N ALA A 720 20.26 -13.37 10.79
CA ALA A 720 19.97 -13.04 12.19
C ALA A 720 21.17 -13.29 13.11
N ASN A 721 22.02 -14.26 12.77
CA ASN A 721 23.27 -14.52 13.47
C ASN A 721 24.17 -15.35 12.56
N GLU A 722 25.34 -14.83 12.29
CA GLU A 722 26.44 -15.53 11.67
C GLU A 722 27.43 -15.90 12.77
N SER A 723 27.82 -17.17 12.86
CA SER A 723 28.82 -17.55 13.84
C SER A 723 29.54 -18.81 13.41
N GLY A 724 30.58 -18.67 12.61
CA GLY A 724 31.74 -19.55 12.59
C GLY A 724 32.93 -18.87 13.30
N LEU A 725 34.16 -19.29 13.01
CA LEU A 725 35.40 -18.63 13.49
C LEU A 725 36.06 -18.05 12.26
N ASP A 726 35.31 -17.18 11.63
CA ASP A 726 35.57 -16.73 10.28
C ASP A 726 36.33 -15.44 10.47
N TRP A 727 37.61 -15.55 10.12
CA TRP A 727 38.50 -14.40 10.11
C TRP A 727 37.88 -13.35 9.20
N PRO A 728 37.88 -12.04 9.54
CA PRO A 728 36.99 -11.07 8.91
C PRO A 728 37.08 -11.11 7.38
N GLY A 729 35.95 -11.43 6.72
CA GLY A 729 35.70 -11.11 5.32
C GLY A 729 35.40 -12.24 4.31
N GLU A 730 35.04 -13.48 4.70
CA GLU A 730 34.90 -14.58 3.70
C GLU A 730 33.74 -15.57 3.95
N ASP A 731 32.66 -15.21 4.65
CA ASP A 731 31.47 -16.10 4.69
C ASP A 731 30.73 -16.01 3.34
N GLU A 732 30.60 -17.15 2.65
CA GLU A 732 30.04 -17.27 1.30
C GLU A 732 28.75 -18.11 1.27
N PRO A 733 27.66 -17.77 2.00
CA PRO A 733 26.44 -18.56 1.95
C PRO A 733 25.90 -18.67 0.52
N GLU A 734 25.50 -19.88 0.15
CA GLU A 734 24.81 -20.21 -1.09
C GLU A 734 23.31 -20.40 -0.81
N PHE A 735 22.47 -19.71 -1.58
CA PHE A 735 21.02 -19.82 -1.56
C PHE A 735 20.52 -20.46 -2.86
N GLU A 736 19.74 -21.52 -2.72
CA GLU A 736 19.00 -22.14 -3.81
C GLU A 736 17.50 -22.07 -3.58
N MET A 737 16.74 -21.83 -4.65
CA MET A 737 15.28 -21.80 -4.64
C MET A 737 14.72 -22.68 -5.74
N TRP A 738 13.67 -23.45 -5.41
CA TRP A 738 12.84 -24.20 -6.33
C TRP A 738 11.39 -23.73 -6.22
N MET A 739 10.67 -23.83 -7.33
CA MET A 739 9.25 -23.53 -7.42
C MET A 739 8.56 -24.67 -8.15
N ASP A 740 7.54 -25.25 -7.52
CA ASP A 740 6.81 -26.40 -8.06
C ASP A 740 7.73 -27.58 -8.45
N GLY A 741 8.83 -27.76 -7.70
CA GLY A 741 9.81 -28.84 -7.89
C GLY A 741 10.89 -28.57 -8.94
N GLU A 742 10.86 -27.42 -9.62
CA GLU A 742 11.90 -27.01 -10.57
C GLU A 742 12.79 -25.91 -9.99
N LYS A 743 14.12 -26.02 -10.20
CA LYS A 743 15.08 -25.04 -9.71
C LYS A 743 14.87 -23.70 -10.41
N LEU A 744 14.70 -22.64 -9.62
CA LEU A 744 14.47 -21.27 -10.08
C LEU A 744 15.75 -20.44 -10.01
N LEU A 745 16.42 -20.41 -8.85
CA LEU A 745 17.55 -19.52 -8.56
C LEU A 745 18.65 -20.29 -7.80
N THR A 746 19.91 -19.95 -8.11
CA THR A 746 21.08 -20.20 -7.27
C THR A 746 21.87 -18.89 -7.19
N THR A 747 22.23 -18.44 -5.98
CA THR A 747 23.06 -17.25 -5.75
C THR A 747 23.94 -17.48 -4.53
N SER A 748 25.17 -16.95 -4.56
CA SER A 748 25.99 -16.77 -3.36
C SER A 748 25.91 -15.33 -2.86
N TRP A 749 26.39 -15.10 -1.65
CA TRP A 749 26.69 -13.79 -1.11
C TRP A 749 28.04 -13.86 -0.43
N ASP A 750 29.01 -13.17 -1.00
CA ASP A 750 30.34 -13.05 -0.43
C ASP A 750 30.28 -11.95 0.65
N ASP A 751 30.70 -12.25 1.88
CA ASP A 751 30.71 -11.32 3.03
C ASP A 751 29.29 -11.04 3.57
N ALA A 752 28.56 -12.10 3.92
CA ALA A 752 27.36 -11.95 4.73
C ALA A 752 27.76 -11.48 6.14
N ASP A 753 26.91 -10.67 6.78
CA ASP A 753 27.16 -10.15 8.13
C ASP A 753 25.89 -10.28 8.99
N THR A 754 26.07 -10.47 10.30
CA THR A 754 24.95 -10.50 11.26
C THR A 754 24.18 -9.18 11.25
N GLY A 755 22.87 -9.25 11.03
CA GLY A 755 21.96 -8.11 11.01
C GLY A 755 21.63 -7.60 9.60
N GLU A 756 22.21 -8.20 8.56
CA GLU A 756 22.02 -7.76 7.17
C GLU A 756 20.94 -8.52 6.40
N ASP A 757 20.41 -7.90 5.35
CA ASP A 757 19.49 -8.51 4.39
C ASP A 757 20.21 -8.81 3.09
N TRP A 758 20.00 -10.01 2.54
CA TRP A 758 20.63 -10.45 1.30
C TRP A 758 20.33 -9.51 0.13
N PRO A 759 21.36 -8.84 -0.44
CA PRO A 759 21.15 -7.77 -1.40
C PRO A 759 20.42 -8.23 -2.67
N GLY A 760 19.36 -7.48 -3.02
CA GLY A 760 18.64 -7.62 -4.29
C GLY A 760 17.93 -8.97 -4.49
N MET A 761 17.64 -9.71 -3.43
CA MET A 761 17.10 -11.07 -3.54
C MET A 761 15.78 -11.13 -4.34
N ALA A 762 14.84 -10.22 -4.09
CA ALA A 762 13.59 -10.14 -4.85
C ALA A 762 13.83 -9.95 -6.36
N ASP A 763 14.77 -9.09 -6.73
CA ASP A 763 15.10 -8.85 -8.14
C ASP A 763 15.83 -10.04 -8.77
N LYS A 764 16.73 -10.71 -8.05
CA LYS A 764 17.37 -11.96 -8.52
C LYS A 764 16.33 -13.02 -8.88
N VAL A 765 15.33 -13.23 -8.02
CA VAL A 765 14.21 -14.14 -8.31
C VAL A 765 13.39 -13.65 -9.52
N PHE A 766 13.10 -12.35 -9.58
CA PHE A 766 12.34 -11.77 -10.69
C PHE A 766 13.06 -11.93 -12.04
N PHE A 767 14.38 -11.69 -12.10
CA PHE A 767 15.17 -11.87 -13.32
C PHE A 767 15.11 -13.31 -13.82
N GLU A 768 15.23 -14.29 -12.94
CA GLU A 768 15.08 -15.71 -13.28
C GLU A 768 13.67 -16.05 -13.80
N ALA A 769 12.63 -15.45 -13.23
CA ALA A 769 11.27 -15.58 -13.73
C ALA A 769 11.11 -14.95 -15.12
N VAL A 770 11.73 -13.78 -15.37
CA VAL A 770 11.74 -13.10 -16.67
C VAL A 770 12.42 -13.94 -17.75
N GLN A 771 13.52 -14.63 -17.44
CA GLN A 771 14.17 -15.57 -18.37
C GLN A 771 13.23 -16.73 -18.78
N ARG A 772 12.26 -17.06 -17.94
CA ARG A 772 11.20 -18.06 -18.21
C ARG A 772 9.94 -17.44 -18.86
N GLY A 773 10.01 -16.18 -19.27
CA GLY A 773 8.94 -15.46 -19.98
C GLY A 773 7.89 -14.83 -19.06
N TRP A 774 8.17 -14.71 -17.77
CA TRP A 774 7.31 -14.00 -16.81
C TRP A 774 7.53 -12.48 -16.90
N THR A 775 6.52 -11.68 -16.56
CA THR A 775 6.59 -10.21 -16.73
C THR A 775 6.12 -9.39 -15.53
N SER A 776 5.63 -10.05 -14.47
CA SER A 776 5.13 -9.40 -13.25
C SER A 776 5.94 -9.80 -12.03
N LYS A 777 6.11 -8.90 -11.05
CA LYS A 777 6.71 -9.24 -9.73
C LYS A 777 5.82 -10.18 -8.89
N SER A 778 4.63 -10.51 -9.35
CA SER A 778 3.73 -11.51 -8.75
C SER A 778 3.82 -12.82 -9.53
N ILE A 779 4.50 -13.81 -8.97
CA ILE A 779 4.83 -15.07 -9.66
C ILE A 779 3.86 -16.18 -9.25
N ALA A 780 3.09 -16.72 -10.20
CA ALA A 780 2.09 -17.76 -9.93
C ALA A 780 2.71 -19.17 -9.86
N PHE A 781 2.35 -19.93 -8.84
CA PHE A 781 2.75 -21.33 -8.59
C PHE A 781 1.61 -22.12 -7.93
N THR A 782 1.75 -23.44 -7.77
CA THR A 782 0.64 -24.32 -7.31
C THR A 782 0.97 -25.26 -6.17
N GLY A 783 2.23 -25.67 -6.06
CA GLY A 783 2.71 -26.59 -5.04
C GLY A 783 3.33 -25.81 -3.89
N ALA A 784 4.62 -25.56 -4.02
CA ALA A 784 5.42 -24.97 -2.95
C ALA A 784 6.64 -24.25 -3.50
N LEU A 785 7.21 -23.43 -2.63
CA LEU A 785 8.53 -22.87 -2.76
C LEU A 785 9.46 -23.67 -1.85
N ASP A 786 10.50 -24.27 -2.42
CA ASP A 786 11.53 -24.94 -1.65
C ASP A 786 12.79 -24.08 -1.65
N PHE A 787 13.48 -24.03 -0.52
CA PHE A 787 14.69 -23.24 -0.36
C PHE A 787 15.76 -24.07 0.34
N THR A 788 17.00 -23.80 -0.01
CA THR A 788 18.18 -24.34 0.66
C THR A 788 19.16 -23.20 0.89
N ILE A 789 19.70 -23.14 2.11
CA ILE A 789 20.86 -22.31 2.43
C ILE A 789 21.98 -23.26 2.83
N GLU A 790 23.12 -23.10 2.18
CA GLU A 790 24.35 -23.82 2.46
C GLU A 790 25.46 -22.82 2.74
N ASP A 791 26.38 -23.20 3.61
CA ASP A 791 27.64 -22.48 3.83
C ASP A 791 28.76 -23.45 3.44
N PRO A 792 29.43 -23.23 2.29
CA PRO A 792 30.30 -24.21 1.65
C PRO A 792 31.70 -24.35 2.30
N ASP A 793 31.98 -23.66 3.40
CA ASP A 793 33.33 -23.54 3.97
C ASP A 793 34.12 -24.86 4.16
N ASP A 794 35.36 -24.84 3.66
CA ASP A 794 36.18 -26.02 3.28
C ASP A 794 36.99 -26.64 4.47
N LEU A 795 36.50 -26.51 5.71
CA LEU A 795 37.21 -26.97 6.92
C LEU A 795 36.99 -28.45 7.30
N GLY A 796 36.48 -29.26 6.37
CA GLY A 796 36.59 -30.72 6.44
C GLY A 796 35.72 -31.44 7.48
N ALA A 797 34.65 -30.80 7.97
CA ALA A 797 33.60 -31.45 8.77
C ALA A 797 32.20 -31.02 8.32
N ALA A 798 31.19 -31.83 8.66
CA ALA A 798 29.90 -31.95 7.96
C ALA A 798 29.18 -30.62 7.65
N HIS A 799 28.99 -30.35 6.35
CA HIS A 799 28.17 -29.29 5.78
C HIS A 799 26.72 -29.35 6.27
N GLY A 800 26.21 -28.21 6.74
CA GLY A 800 24.85 -28.06 7.22
C GLY A 800 23.86 -27.62 6.15
N VAL A 801 23.69 -28.38 5.06
CA VAL A 801 22.59 -28.12 4.12
C VAL A 801 21.27 -28.29 4.85
N THR A 802 20.52 -27.22 4.98
CA THR A 802 19.16 -27.30 5.50
C THR A 802 18.19 -26.81 4.44
N SER A 803 17.07 -27.53 4.30
CA SER A 803 16.05 -27.25 3.29
C SER A 803 14.68 -27.07 3.93
N TRP A 804 13.88 -26.17 3.38
CA TRP A 804 12.54 -25.88 3.87
C TRP A 804 11.57 -25.70 2.71
N THR A 805 10.30 -25.94 3.01
CA THR A 805 9.20 -25.84 2.06
C THR A 805 8.17 -24.86 2.59
N ILE A 806 7.87 -23.84 1.79
CA ILE A 806 6.73 -22.94 1.99
C ILE A 806 5.62 -23.38 1.04
N ALA A 807 4.57 -23.99 1.59
CA ALA A 807 3.39 -24.34 0.81
C ALA A 807 2.64 -23.07 0.35
N GLY A 808 1.96 -23.19 -0.81
CA GLY A 808 0.99 -22.20 -1.26
C GLY A 808 -0.13 -21.95 -0.22
N LEU A 809 -0.95 -20.93 -0.46
CA LEU A 809 -2.06 -20.58 0.42
C LEU A 809 -3.14 -21.68 0.39
N SER A 810 -3.46 -22.21 1.56
CA SER A 810 -4.61 -23.09 1.74
C SER A 810 -5.93 -22.32 1.66
N PRO A 811 -7.07 -22.97 1.36
CA PRO A 811 -8.37 -22.32 1.16
C PRO A 811 -8.90 -21.51 2.36
N ASN A 812 -8.43 -21.79 3.58
CA ASN A 812 -8.87 -21.12 4.81
C ASN A 812 -7.95 -19.99 5.26
N GLU A 813 -6.84 -19.76 4.56
CA GLU A 813 -5.95 -18.65 4.83
C GLU A 813 -6.50 -17.34 4.26
N PRO A 814 -6.11 -16.18 4.84
CA PRO A 814 -6.44 -14.88 4.26
C PRO A 814 -5.95 -14.77 2.80
N PRO A 815 -6.54 -13.86 1.99
CA PRO A 815 -6.15 -13.67 0.60
C PRO A 815 -4.68 -13.33 0.41
N GLU A 816 -4.05 -12.73 1.41
CA GLU A 816 -2.62 -12.45 1.47
C GLU A 816 -2.06 -12.88 2.83
N ARG A 817 -0.86 -13.45 2.82
CA ARG A 817 -0.18 -13.89 4.04
C ARG A 817 1.33 -13.77 3.90
N LYS A 818 1.94 -13.09 4.87
CA LYS A 818 3.39 -13.11 5.08
C LYS A 818 3.82 -14.44 5.72
N ARG A 819 4.91 -15.01 5.21
CA ARG A 819 5.58 -16.21 5.71
C ARG A 819 6.96 -15.83 6.15
N THR A 820 7.34 -16.30 7.33
CA THR A 820 8.66 -16.13 7.93
C THR A 820 9.14 -17.51 8.32
N VAL A 821 10.28 -17.92 7.80
CA VAL A 821 10.90 -19.21 8.09
C VAL A 821 12.28 -18.95 8.68
N ALA A 822 12.45 -19.30 9.95
CA ALA A 822 13.76 -19.32 10.59
C ALA A 822 14.53 -20.57 10.15
N VAL A 823 15.78 -20.34 9.77
CA VAL A 823 16.67 -21.27 9.11
C VAL A 823 17.93 -21.39 9.96
N THR A 824 18.26 -22.59 10.39
CA THR A 824 19.54 -22.86 11.06
C THR A 824 20.46 -23.57 10.08
N VAL A 825 21.58 -22.95 9.73
CA VAL A 825 22.66 -23.56 8.95
C VAL A 825 23.67 -24.09 9.96
N PHE A 826 23.98 -25.38 9.88
CA PHE A 826 24.87 -26.02 10.85
C PHE A 826 26.32 -25.84 10.40
N ASP A 827 27.11 -25.18 11.24
CA ASP A 827 28.56 -25.20 11.16
C ASP A 827 29.16 -25.85 12.42
N THR A 828 30.39 -26.31 12.25
CA THR A 828 31.27 -26.96 13.20
C THR A 828 31.64 -26.09 14.41
N ILE A 829 31.55 -24.76 14.28
CA ILE A 829 31.96 -23.80 15.31
C ILE A 829 30.72 -23.22 15.99
N SER A 830 29.78 -22.67 15.22
CA SER A 830 28.44 -22.37 15.68
C SER A 830 27.46 -22.48 14.52
N ASN A 831 26.16 -22.38 14.81
CA ASN A 831 25.17 -22.42 13.76
C ASN A 831 24.87 -21.00 13.27
N GLY A 832 24.86 -20.82 11.95
CA GLY A 832 24.24 -19.66 11.32
C GLY A 832 22.71 -19.68 11.50
N LEU A 833 22.11 -18.52 11.71
CA LEU A 833 20.67 -18.33 11.79
C LEU A 833 20.25 -17.30 10.74
N TYR A 834 19.41 -17.74 9.81
CA TYR A 834 18.84 -16.91 8.76
C TYR A 834 17.31 -16.89 8.90
N THR A 835 16.68 -15.89 8.31
CA THR A 835 15.23 -15.80 8.23
C THR A 835 14.81 -15.48 6.81
N VAL A 836 14.07 -16.39 6.18
CA VAL A 836 13.48 -16.16 4.86
C VAL A 836 12.08 -15.60 5.05
N ASN A 837 11.81 -14.42 4.49
CA ASN A 837 10.52 -13.78 4.49
C ASN A 837 9.96 -13.68 3.07
N CYS A 838 8.70 -14.07 2.90
CA CYS A 838 8.00 -13.87 1.64
C CYS A 838 6.51 -13.57 1.85
N THR A 839 5.93 -12.81 0.93
CA THR A 839 4.49 -12.57 0.90
C THR A 839 3.84 -13.46 -0.16
N LEU A 840 2.84 -14.23 0.25
CA LEU A 840 2.00 -15.02 -0.65
C LEU A 840 0.62 -14.39 -0.79
N SER A 841 0.04 -14.38 -1.98
CA SER A 841 -1.32 -13.89 -2.22
C SER A 841 -2.13 -14.80 -3.15
N ARG A 842 -3.46 -14.62 -3.14
CA ARG A 842 -4.42 -15.26 -4.06
C ARG A 842 -4.65 -14.46 -5.34
N ASP A 843 -4.33 -13.18 -5.28
CA ASP A 843 -4.47 -12.24 -6.39
C ASP A 843 -3.06 -11.72 -6.77
N PRO A 844 -2.79 -11.48 -8.07
CA PRO A 844 -1.51 -10.98 -8.55
C PRO A 844 -1.19 -9.55 -8.09
#